data_AF-W6V0G7-F1
#
_entry.id   AF-W6V0G7-F1
#
_cell.length_a   1.000
_cell.length_b   1.000
_cell.length_c   1.000
_cell.angle_alpha   90.00
_cell.angle_beta   90.00
_cell.angle_gamma   90.00
#
_symmetry.space_group_name_H-M   'P 1'
#
loop_
_entity.id
_entity.type
_entity.pdbx_description
1 polymer ?
#
loop_
_entity_poly.entity_id
_entity_poly.type
_entity_poly.pdbx_seq_one_letter_code
_entity_poly.pdbx_strand_id
1 'polypeptide(L)'
;MAAFFMPMTPYLVSEFAKPTITNLVRECFGYDFPDIFSKDQVDYLFTYLTCLEAKTVLLEFNYVDKDYLEDFSRYYVKRFGNDGHKCARLHFFSSSVDHRTITSILKRGEAAQAEIDDLNSDYLGFMVIKPLPRTFIGKTCLKVMPDERSESKRKRRLAREYSVDLFGISLKVESIAFQEQDKVVAACATTAIWASLHALKLRSTRSIHSCSEITINAINHVEDSSNSFPNQQLSNKQILRSLDVEGLRYHAKSMEAPDKPYFLQSVIAHINSSLPMILTGEVFSQVLTAPNAAANDASLDCASTGPETASESQAQDVTDSHGGQTAKPVFKARGGHAICVVGYKVDQDEQVLYVHDDRLGPYARAKLIGIDGYNLIEGSAPRDIKWALGLQRMNEAGGWGEPHELITPDFSVVPCDRKARLPFIYVYETSNLIVKELKNMAGGEPLDFLSYEIELREISDIRSEVLAHIPDTKNHHSDEVLDASPEQVEAWQAKKVEFLTTSYARLQWVVSFNNEDIPLFKVLIDASEIPQGNAVSAILAYDIFMGEALLDLIRQSADPDVVEVNSGHFYQSFLRRLKADESSRTTYLDKTYGSPRAPKNLRASEFEGGNIVLNSTLETLYEPNGIKLLDMFPTFASGEVGNLIWAVSLDGDLLIAAEHDGRGHPSITGFKPARIAGEIRRPTEGESLLINVESGRYSRDYVNRIELLENAKKRFERYFPEQTFEIQIIEGR
;
A
#
# COMPACT_ATOMS: atom_id res chain seq x y z
N MET A 1 36.85 -26.29 -32.82
CA MET A 1 36.65 -26.23 -34.28
C MET A 1 35.95 -24.92 -34.58
N ALA A 2 36.52 -24.10 -35.46
CA ALA A 2 35.96 -22.84 -35.89
C ALA A 2 34.70 -23.11 -36.74
N ALA A 3 33.52 -22.90 -36.17
CA ALA A 3 32.28 -22.86 -36.92
C ALA A 3 32.23 -21.55 -37.71
N PHE A 4 31.83 -21.68 -38.97
CA PHE A 4 31.56 -20.60 -39.92
C PHE A 4 30.88 -19.40 -39.25
N PHE A 5 31.51 -18.23 -39.32
CA PHE A 5 30.83 -16.95 -39.14
C PHE A 5 29.92 -16.71 -40.36
N MET A 6 28.75 -17.33 -40.37
CA MET A 6 27.61 -16.73 -41.08
C MET A 6 27.23 -15.45 -40.32
N PRO A 7 27.00 -14.32 -41.00
CA PRO A 7 26.41 -13.16 -40.35
C PRO A 7 24.99 -13.55 -39.93
N MET A 8 24.84 -14.06 -38.70
CA MET A 8 23.53 -14.25 -38.11
C MET A 8 22.87 -12.87 -38.06
N THR A 9 21.68 -12.75 -38.63
CA THR A 9 20.82 -11.59 -38.41
C THR A 9 20.74 -11.33 -36.91
N PRO A 10 21.04 -10.10 -36.43
CA PRO A 10 21.21 -9.82 -35.00
C PRO A 10 19.91 -10.02 -34.19
N TYR A 11 18.78 -10.08 -34.89
CA TYR A 11 17.46 -10.38 -34.36
C TYR A 11 16.61 -11.05 -35.44
N LEU A 12 15.51 -11.70 -35.04
CA LEU A 12 14.46 -12.19 -35.95
C LEU A 12 13.14 -11.49 -35.63
N VAL A 13 12.32 -11.22 -36.64
CA VAL A 13 10.97 -10.70 -36.46
C VAL A 13 9.99 -11.60 -37.19
N SER A 14 8.96 -12.06 -36.49
CA SER A 14 7.96 -12.99 -37.01
C SER A 14 6.56 -12.63 -36.52
N GLU A 15 5.56 -13.07 -37.28
CA GLU A 15 4.16 -13.01 -36.84
C GLU A 15 3.96 -13.85 -35.57
N PHE A 16 3.18 -13.30 -34.64
CA PHE A 16 2.85 -13.96 -33.39
C PHE A 16 1.94 -15.17 -33.65
N ALA A 17 2.48 -16.36 -33.43
CA ALA A 17 1.74 -17.61 -33.46
C ALA A 17 2.38 -18.63 -32.51
N LYS A 18 1.60 -19.58 -32.01
CA LYS A 18 2.09 -20.61 -31.08
C LYS A 18 3.29 -21.42 -31.65
N PRO A 19 3.27 -21.87 -32.93
CA PRO A 19 4.43 -22.52 -33.53
C PRO A 19 5.64 -21.59 -33.63
N THR A 20 5.43 -20.29 -33.86
CA THR A 20 6.50 -19.29 -33.95
C THR A 20 7.27 -19.18 -32.64
N ILE A 21 6.59 -19.03 -31.50
CA ILE A 21 7.25 -18.93 -30.18
C ILE A 21 8.15 -20.15 -29.95
N THR A 22 7.62 -21.34 -30.22
CA THR A 22 8.36 -22.60 -30.05
C THR A 22 9.58 -22.68 -30.97
N ASN A 23 9.43 -22.30 -32.24
CA ASN A 23 10.53 -22.33 -33.20
C ASN A 23 11.61 -21.29 -32.87
N LEU A 24 11.23 -20.10 -32.40
CA LEU A 24 12.19 -19.09 -31.95
C LEU A 24 13.00 -19.57 -30.73
N VAL A 25 12.38 -20.28 -29.79
CA VAL A 25 13.10 -20.91 -28.66
C VAL A 25 14.08 -21.98 -29.16
N ARG A 26 13.67 -22.82 -30.12
CA ARG A 26 14.54 -23.83 -30.74
C ARG A 26 15.72 -23.21 -31.48
N GLU A 27 15.50 -22.10 -32.18
CA GLU A 27 16.56 -21.40 -32.91
C GLU A 27 17.66 -20.88 -31.97
N CYS A 28 17.33 -20.58 -30.71
CA CYS A 28 18.29 -20.10 -29.73
C CYS A 28 19.24 -21.19 -29.22
N PHE A 29 18.75 -22.43 -29.06
CA PHE A 29 19.45 -23.46 -28.27
C PHE A 29 19.51 -24.86 -28.92
N GLY A 30 18.87 -25.06 -30.08
CA GLY A 30 18.85 -26.33 -30.83
C GLY A 30 17.55 -27.13 -30.74
N TYR A 31 17.53 -28.27 -31.43
CA TYR A 31 16.34 -29.14 -31.57
C TYR A 31 16.19 -30.21 -30.49
N ASP A 32 17.15 -30.34 -29.57
CA ASP A 32 17.18 -31.35 -28.50
C ASP A 32 16.24 -31.03 -27.30
N PHE A 33 15.18 -30.25 -27.54
CA PHE A 33 14.21 -29.79 -26.55
C PHE A 33 12.82 -30.41 -26.84
N PRO A 34 12.59 -31.68 -26.47
CA PRO A 34 11.45 -32.46 -26.95
C PRO A 34 10.07 -31.97 -26.46
N ASP A 35 9.99 -31.14 -25.42
CA ASP A 35 8.73 -30.85 -24.72
C ASP A 35 8.33 -29.35 -24.67
N ILE A 36 8.81 -28.52 -25.61
CA ILE A 36 8.40 -27.09 -25.64
C ILE A 36 6.90 -26.94 -25.93
N PHE A 37 6.33 -27.81 -26.76
CA PHE A 37 4.97 -27.68 -27.29
C PHE A 37 3.86 -28.08 -26.30
N SER A 38 4.20 -28.87 -25.28
CA SER A 38 3.24 -29.48 -24.34
C SER A 38 3.21 -28.79 -22.98
N LYS A 39 3.92 -27.67 -22.81
CA LYS A 39 3.99 -26.94 -21.55
C LYS A 39 2.78 -26.05 -21.32
N ASP A 40 2.15 -26.25 -20.18
CA ASP A 40 1.04 -25.41 -19.72
C ASP A 40 1.41 -23.92 -19.67
N GLN A 41 2.65 -23.57 -19.32
CA GLN A 41 3.09 -22.18 -19.30
C GLN A 41 3.18 -21.54 -20.68
N VAL A 42 3.61 -22.30 -21.70
CA VAL A 42 3.66 -21.82 -23.08
C VAL A 42 2.23 -21.59 -23.59
N ASP A 43 1.33 -22.52 -23.30
CA ASP A 43 -0.09 -22.43 -23.65
C ASP A 43 -0.76 -21.23 -22.98
N TYR A 44 -0.49 -21.04 -21.69
CA TYR A 44 -1.00 -19.91 -20.94
C TYR A 44 -0.48 -18.57 -21.47
N LEU A 45 0.84 -18.45 -21.69
CA LEU A 45 1.46 -17.22 -22.20
C LEU A 45 0.98 -16.89 -23.61
N PHE A 46 0.83 -17.89 -24.47
CA PHE A 46 0.26 -17.72 -25.80
C PHE A 46 -1.17 -17.16 -25.70
N THR A 47 -2.03 -17.80 -24.90
CA THR A 47 -3.43 -17.36 -24.73
C THR A 47 -3.50 -15.95 -24.11
N TYR A 48 -2.64 -15.65 -23.14
CA TYR A 48 -2.53 -14.34 -22.51
C TYR A 48 -2.19 -13.23 -23.51
N LEU A 49 -1.17 -13.47 -24.34
CA LEU A 49 -0.73 -12.54 -25.38
C LEU A 49 -1.75 -12.42 -26.52
N THR A 50 -2.45 -13.50 -26.89
CA THR A 50 -3.57 -13.46 -27.84
C THR A 50 -4.69 -12.55 -27.33
N CYS A 51 -5.04 -12.64 -26.05
CA CYS A 51 -6.04 -11.76 -25.43
C CYS A 51 -5.56 -10.29 -25.31
N LEU A 52 -4.25 -10.05 -25.37
CA LEU A 52 -3.65 -8.71 -25.50
C LEU A 52 -3.48 -8.26 -26.96
N GLU A 53 -4.03 -9.02 -27.91
CA GLU A 53 -3.97 -8.75 -29.35
C GLU A 53 -2.54 -8.69 -29.90
N ALA A 54 -1.64 -9.55 -29.38
CA ALA A 54 -0.28 -9.66 -29.90
C ALA A 54 -0.27 -10.07 -31.38
N LYS A 55 0.47 -9.32 -32.20
CA LYS A 55 0.62 -9.57 -33.65
C LYS A 55 2.04 -9.91 -34.06
N THR A 56 3.02 -9.41 -33.32
CA THR A 56 4.44 -9.60 -33.66
C THR A 56 5.23 -10.10 -32.48
N VAL A 57 6.19 -10.99 -32.75
CA VAL A 57 7.26 -11.37 -31.83
C VAL A 57 8.63 -11.06 -32.45
N LEU A 58 9.48 -10.36 -31.70
CA LEU A 58 10.86 -10.09 -32.05
C LEU A 58 11.79 -10.87 -31.12
N LEU A 59 12.72 -11.63 -31.69
CA LEU A 59 13.75 -12.37 -30.98
C LEU A 59 15.06 -11.59 -30.99
N GLU A 60 15.54 -11.23 -29.81
CA GLU A 60 16.88 -10.71 -29.56
C GLU A 60 17.80 -11.83 -29.07
N PHE A 61 18.92 -12.03 -29.79
CA PHE A 61 19.94 -13.01 -29.42
C PHE A 61 20.97 -12.45 -28.45
N ASN A 62 21.68 -13.35 -27.75
CA ASN A 62 22.83 -13.03 -26.91
C ASN A 62 22.55 -12.02 -25.78
N TYR A 63 21.36 -12.08 -25.20
CA TYR A 63 20.97 -11.27 -24.05
C TYR A 63 21.62 -11.80 -22.77
N VAL A 64 22.07 -10.90 -21.89
CA VAL A 64 22.59 -11.26 -20.56
C VAL A 64 21.56 -10.88 -19.52
N ASP A 65 20.85 -11.89 -19.01
CA ASP A 65 19.91 -11.68 -17.91
C ASP A 65 20.64 -11.69 -16.57
N LYS A 66 20.40 -10.67 -15.74
CA LYS A 66 21.04 -10.54 -14.42
C LYS A 66 20.73 -11.74 -13.54
N ASP A 67 19.45 -12.13 -13.44
CA ASP A 67 19.00 -13.15 -12.51
C ASP A 67 19.54 -14.53 -12.93
N TYR A 68 19.46 -14.86 -14.22
CA TYR A 68 20.03 -16.10 -14.74
C TYR A 68 21.56 -16.15 -14.69
N LEU A 69 22.26 -15.03 -14.92
CA LEU A 69 23.73 -15.00 -14.83
C LEU A 69 24.19 -15.36 -13.41
N GLU A 70 23.51 -14.86 -12.39
CA GLU A 70 23.80 -15.18 -11.00
C GLU A 70 23.53 -16.67 -10.72
N ASP A 71 22.35 -17.18 -11.11
CA ASP A 71 22.01 -18.60 -10.99
C ASP A 71 23.01 -19.51 -11.72
N PHE A 72 23.45 -19.09 -12.91
CA PHE A 72 24.44 -19.80 -13.71
C PHE A 72 25.79 -19.88 -12.99
N SER A 73 26.28 -18.73 -12.49
CA SER A 73 27.57 -18.64 -11.81
C SER A 73 27.66 -19.53 -10.56
N ARG A 74 26.55 -19.68 -9.83
CA ARG A 74 26.52 -20.42 -8.56
C ARG A 74 26.39 -21.91 -8.76
N TYR A 75 25.57 -22.31 -9.74
CA TYR A 75 25.21 -23.70 -9.96
C TYR A 75 25.65 -24.23 -11.33
N TYR A 76 25.15 -23.65 -12.43
CA TYR A 76 25.27 -24.24 -13.76
C TYR A 76 26.69 -24.24 -14.35
N VAL A 77 27.55 -23.30 -13.94
CA VAL A 77 28.96 -23.27 -14.39
C VAL A 77 29.72 -24.55 -14.03
N LYS A 78 29.30 -25.23 -12.95
CA LYS A 78 29.91 -26.47 -12.46
C LYS A 78 29.38 -27.72 -13.18
N ARG A 79 28.34 -27.58 -14.02
CA ARG A 79 27.72 -28.69 -14.75
C ARG A 79 28.52 -29.01 -16.01
N PHE A 80 28.80 -30.30 -16.21
CA PHE A 80 29.36 -30.80 -17.47
C PHE A 80 28.33 -30.65 -18.60
N GLY A 81 28.74 -30.07 -19.73
CA GLY A 81 27.82 -29.76 -20.85
C GLY A 81 26.84 -28.63 -20.51
N ASN A 82 27.32 -27.54 -19.91
CA ASN A 82 26.49 -26.34 -19.72
C ASN A 82 26.28 -25.60 -21.05
N ASP A 83 25.07 -25.10 -21.25
CA ASP A 83 24.64 -24.38 -22.47
C ASP A 83 25.01 -22.87 -22.42
N GLY A 84 25.92 -22.49 -21.51
CA GLY A 84 26.39 -21.12 -21.32
C GLY A 84 25.45 -20.23 -20.50
N HIS A 85 25.86 -18.96 -20.32
CA HIS A 85 25.13 -17.95 -19.53
C HIS A 85 24.32 -16.97 -20.39
N LYS A 86 24.41 -17.09 -21.73
CA LYS A 86 23.73 -16.18 -22.65
C LYS A 86 22.29 -16.65 -22.85
N CYS A 87 21.36 -15.76 -22.56
CA CYS A 87 19.94 -15.93 -22.82
C CYS A 87 19.58 -15.38 -24.21
N ALA A 88 18.31 -15.55 -24.55
CA ALA A 88 17.63 -14.76 -25.57
C ALA A 88 16.46 -14.01 -24.95
N ARG A 89 15.90 -13.03 -25.66
CA ARG A 89 14.72 -12.29 -25.21
C ARG A 89 13.71 -12.15 -26.34
N LEU A 90 12.48 -12.57 -26.08
CA LEU A 90 11.34 -12.34 -26.97
C LEU A 90 10.64 -11.05 -26.54
N HIS A 91 10.35 -10.19 -27.51
CA HIS A 91 9.59 -8.96 -27.35
C HIS A 91 8.27 -9.08 -28.11
N PHE A 92 7.17 -8.63 -27.51
CA PHE A 92 5.83 -8.79 -28.06
C PHE A 92 5.19 -7.43 -28.35
N PHE A 93 4.50 -7.31 -29.47
CA PHE A 93 3.84 -6.07 -29.92
C PHE A 93 2.41 -6.32 -30.40
N SER A 94 1.49 -5.39 -30.13
CA SER A 94 0.10 -5.37 -30.63
C SER A 94 -0.04 -4.87 -32.07
N SER A 95 1.03 -4.33 -32.64
CA SER A 95 1.12 -3.91 -34.04
C SER A 95 1.99 -4.85 -34.87
N SER A 96 1.85 -4.73 -36.19
CA SER A 96 2.69 -5.41 -37.17
C SER A 96 4.03 -4.69 -37.26
N VAL A 97 5.05 -5.25 -36.61
CA VAL A 97 6.42 -4.75 -36.65
C VAL A 97 7.22 -5.65 -37.59
N ASP A 98 8.04 -5.06 -38.46
CA ASP A 98 8.92 -5.82 -39.35
C ASP A 98 10.38 -5.36 -39.23
N HIS A 99 11.28 -6.04 -39.95
CA HIS A 99 12.69 -5.67 -39.98
C HIS A 99 12.93 -4.24 -40.49
N ARG A 100 12.10 -3.71 -41.39
CA ARG A 100 12.26 -2.38 -41.98
C ARG A 100 11.95 -1.30 -40.95
N THR A 101 10.89 -1.48 -40.16
CA THR A 101 10.51 -0.58 -39.08
C THR A 101 11.66 -0.44 -38.08
N ILE A 102 12.17 -1.56 -37.55
CA ILE A 102 13.28 -1.54 -36.60
C ILE A 102 14.55 -0.95 -37.23
N THR A 103 14.90 -1.36 -38.45
CA THR A 103 16.09 -0.83 -39.14
C THR A 103 15.99 0.68 -39.38
N SER A 104 14.79 1.19 -39.69
CA SER A 104 14.54 2.63 -39.90
C SER A 104 14.78 3.42 -38.62
N ILE A 105 14.23 2.95 -37.48
CA ILE A 105 14.42 3.58 -36.16
C ILE A 105 15.91 3.61 -35.82
N LEU A 106 16.61 2.49 -35.94
CA LEU A 106 18.04 2.39 -35.61
C LEU A 106 18.93 3.30 -36.48
N LYS A 107 18.57 3.49 -37.75
CA LYS A 107 19.33 4.38 -38.66
C LYS A 107 19.10 5.87 -38.36
N ARG A 108 17.91 6.24 -37.92
CA ARG A 108 17.51 7.63 -37.68
C ARG A 108 17.80 8.10 -36.25
N GLY A 109 17.90 7.17 -35.29
CA GLY A 109 18.17 7.50 -33.89
C GLY A 109 17.12 8.45 -33.34
N GLU A 110 17.56 9.55 -32.72
CA GLU A 110 16.68 10.59 -32.14
C GLU A 110 15.67 11.18 -33.14
N ALA A 111 15.99 11.20 -34.43
CA ALA A 111 15.07 11.69 -35.46
C ALA A 111 13.88 10.74 -35.74
N ALA A 112 13.80 9.58 -35.09
CA ALA A 112 12.69 8.63 -35.16
C ALA A 112 11.86 8.57 -33.86
N GLN A 113 11.83 9.66 -33.07
CA GLN A 113 11.11 9.69 -31.79
C GLN A 113 9.63 9.31 -31.92
N ALA A 114 8.93 9.79 -32.96
CA ALA A 114 7.53 9.45 -33.18
C ALA A 114 7.32 7.95 -33.39
N GLU A 115 8.17 7.30 -34.19
CA GLU A 115 8.11 5.86 -34.41
C GLU A 115 8.50 5.05 -33.17
N ILE A 116 9.38 5.59 -32.32
CA ILE A 116 9.72 5.00 -31.01
C ILE A 116 8.52 5.07 -30.07
N ASP A 117 7.81 6.21 -30.04
CA ASP A 117 6.62 6.42 -29.21
C ASP A 117 5.48 5.50 -29.65
N ASP A 118 5.25 5.37 -30.96
CA ASP A 118 4.30 4.41 -31.54
C ASP A 118 4.65 2.97 -31.13
N LEU A 119 5.93 2.57 -31.28
CA LEU A 119 6.41 1.25 -30.89
C LEU A 119 6.23 0.98 -29.38
N ASN A 120 6.40 2.00 -28.54
CA ASN A 120 6.20 1.92 -27.08
C ASN A 120 4.72 1.71 -26.74
N SER A 121 3.83 2.44 -27.41
CA SER A 121 2.37 2.33 -27.20
C SER A 121 1.84 0.93 -27.48
N ASP A 122 2.46 0.25 -28.45
CA ASP A 122 2.13 -1.12 -28.88
C ASP A 122 2.93 -2.21 -28.14
N TYR A 123 3.84 -1.85 -27.24
CA TYR A 123 4.69 -2.83 -26.57
C TYR A 123 3.91 -3.60 -25.50
N LEU A 124 3.87 -4.92 -25.64
CA LEU A 124 3.17 -5.83 -24.74
C LEU A 124 4.10 -6.45 -23.69
N GLY A 125 5.41 -6.24 -23.81
CA GLY A 125 6.41 -6.73 -22.87
C GLY A 125 7.37 -7.76 -23.46
N PHE A 126 8.03 -8.51 -22.58
CA PHE A 126 9.08 -9.45 -22.97
C PHE A 126 9.07 -10.75 -22.15
N MET A 127 9.72 -11.76 -22.70
CA MET A 127 10.04 -13.03 -22.05
C MET A 127 11.52 -13.37 -22.29
N VAL A 128 12.30 -13.52 -21.22
CA VAL A 128 13.67 -14.05 -21.29
C VAL A 128 13.61 -15.57 -21.49
N ILE A 129 14.43 -16.08 -22.41
CA ILE A 129 14.62 -17.50 -22.65
C ILE A 129 15.98 -17.91 -22.11
N LYS A 130 15.97 -18.72 -21.04
CA LYS A 130 17.16 -19.31 -20.44
C LYS A 130 17.64 -20.50 -21.30
N PRO A 131 18.95 -20.71 -21.44
CA PRO A 131 19.52 -21.90 -22.09
C PRO A 131 19.37 -23.14 -21.18
N LEU A 132 18.13 -23.53 -20.85
CA LEU A 132 17.81 -24.67 -20.00
C LEU A 132 16.77 -25.57 -20.69
N PRO A 133 16.98 -26.90 -20.78
CA PRO A 133 16.13 -27.79 -21.56
C PRO A 133 14.68 -27.88 -21.07
N ARG A 134 14.48 -27.83 -19.76
CA ARG A 134 13.17 -28.03 -19.13
C ARG A 134 12.57 -26.80 -18.50
N THR A 135 13.34 -25.77 -18.19
CA THR A 135 12.88 -24.61 -17.40
C THR A 135 13.36 -23.33 -18.07
N PHE A 136 13.03 -23.16 -19.35
CA PHE A 136 13.57 -22.10 -20.20
C PHE A 136 12.88 -20.75 -20.01
N ILE A 137 11.70 -20.68 -19.39
CA ILE A 137 10.99 -19.40 -19.21
C ILE A 137 11.64 -18.64 -18.05
N GLY A 138 12.41 -17.62 -18.37
CA GLY A 138 13.04 -16.72 -17.41
C GLY A 138 12.14 -15.56 -17.04
N LYS A 139 12.78 -14.46 -16.61
CA LYS A 139 12.11 -13.22 -16.28
C LYS A 139 11.21 -12.75 -17.44
N THR A 140 9.93 -12.67 -17.14
CA THR A 140 8.86 -12.34 -18.07
C THR A 140 8.05 -11.19 -17.48
N CYS A 141 7.93 -10.10 -18.22
CA CYS A 141 7.15 -8.94 -17.83
C CYS A 141 6.20 -8.62 -18.98
N LEU A 142 4.92 -8.96 -18.81
CA LEU A 142 3.87 -8.72 -19.79
C LEU A 142 2.91 -7.64 -19.29
N LYS A 143 2.38 -6.86 -20.24
CA LYS A 143 1.39 -5.81 -19.99
C LYS A 143 0.21 -6.37 -19.20
N VAL A 144 -0.12 -5.72 -18.09
CA VAL A 144 -1.29 -6.13 -17.28
C VAL A 144 -2.56 -5.84 -18.06
N MET A 145 -3.43 -6.85 -18.18
CA MET A 145 -4.77 -6.65 -18.75
C MET A 145 -5.54 -5.56 -17.99
N PRO A 146 -6.35 -4.73 -18.66
CA PRO A 146 -7.08 -3.63 -18.02
C PRO A 146 -7.90 -4.08 -16.80
N ASP A 147 -7.82 -3.29 -15.75
CA ASP A 147 -8.67 -3.41 -14.56
C ASP A 147 -9.89 -2.50 -14.69
N GLU A 148 -10.97 -2.84 -14.00
CA GLU A 148 -12.22 -2.10 -14.00
C GLU A 148 -12.64 -1.84 -12.55
N ARG A 149 -13.04 -0.60 -12.26
CA ARG A 149 -13.69 -0.22 -10.99
C ARG A 149 -15.03 0.41 -11.33
N SER A 150 -16.10 -0.24 -10.90
CA SER A 150 -17.47 0.27 -10.92
C SER A 150 -18.16 -0.09 -9.60
N GLU A 151 -19.34 0.48 -9.36
CA GLU A 151 -20.18 0.20 -8.18
C GLU A 151 -20.35 -1.31 -7.92
N SER A 152 -20.51 -2.11 -8.98
CA SER A 152 -20.74 -3.56 -8.90
C SER A 152 -19.51 -4.44 -9.07
N LYS A 153 -18.34 -3.87 -9.42
CA LYS A 153 -17.15 -4.64 -9.80
C LYS A 153 -15.87 -3.94 -9.33
N ARG A 154 -15.17 -4.61 -8.40
CA ARG A 154 -13.88 -4.18 -7.87
C ARG A 154 -12.79 -5.11 -8.37
N LYS A 155 -11.96 -4.65 -9.30
CA LYS A 155 -10.84 -5.41 -9.85
C LYS A 155 -9.56 -4.60 -9.75
N ARG A 156 -8.51 -5.22 -9.21
CA ARG A 156 -7.19 -4.60 -9.09
C ARG A 156 -6.08 -5.63 -9.18
N ARG A 157 -5.05 -5.33 -9.97
CA ARG A 157 -3.81 -6.07 -10.08
C ARG A 157 -2.63 -5.15 -9.82
N LEU A 158 -1.63 -5.68 -9.15
CA LEU A 158 -0.36 -5.00 -8.94
C LEU A 158 0.39 -4.90 -10.26
N ALA A 159 1.00 -3.75 -10.47
CA ALA A 159 1.88 -3.44 -11.58
C ALA A 159 2.92 -2.40 -11.15
N ARG A 160 4.04 -2.40 -11.84
CA ARG A 160 5.06 -1.34 -11.81
C ARG A 160 5.71 -1.22 -13.18
N GLU A 161 6.24 -0.04 -13.48
CA GLU A 161 6.97 0.22 -14.72
C GLU A 161 8.29 -0.57 -14.74
N TYR A 162 8.50 -1.33 -15.81
CA TYR A 162 9.79 -1.89 -16.20
C TYR A 162 10.30 -1.17 -17.44
N SER A 163 11.49 -0.57 -17.34
CA SER A 163 12.22 -0.03 -18.49
C SER A 163 13.06 -1.14 -19.14
N VAL A 164 12.91 -1.30 -20.45
CA VAL A 164 13.53 -2.35 -21.27
C VAL A 164 14.29 -1.68 -22.41
N ASP A 165 15.57 -2.00 -22.56
CA ASP A 165 16.36 -1.56 -23.71
C ASP A 165 16.25 -2.58 -24.84
N LEU A 166 15.83 -2.18 -26.03
CA LEU A 166 15.88 -2.99 -27.26
C LEU A 166 16.79 -2.30 -28.26
N PHE A 167 18.07 -2.72 -28.32
CA PHE A 167 19.09 -2.14 -29.21
C PHE A 167 19.26 -0.61 -29.04
N GLY A 168 19.14 -0.10 -27.81
CA GLY A 168 19.13 1.34 -27.51
C GLY A 168 17.75 2.00 -27.53
N ILE A 169 16.70 1.31 -27.94
CA ILE A 169 15.32 1.81 -27.89
C ILE A 169 14.76 1.57 -26.49
N SER A 170 14.41 2.65 -25.78
CA SER A 170 13.84 2.57 -24.44
C SER A 170 12.34 2.25 -24.50
N LEU A 171 11.99 0.99 -24.24
CA LEU A 171 10.63 0.49 -24.14
C LEU A 171 10.16 0.43 -22.67
N LYS A 172 8.85 0.54 -22.45
CA LYS A 172 8.26 0.51 -21.10
C LYS A 172 7.08 -0.44 -21.04
N VAL A 173 6.96 -1.19 -19.94
CA VAL A 173 5.81 -2.06 -19.69
C VAL A 173 5.42 -2.02 -18.23
N GLU A 174 4.13 -1.85 -17.94
CA GLU A 174 3.56 -2.03 -16.60
C GLU A 174 3.29 -3.51 -16.37
N SER A 175 3.98 -4.10 -15.38
CA SER A 175 3.92 -5.53 -15.10
C SER A 175 4.36 -5.84 -13.68
N ILE A 176 4.33 -7.11 -13.29
CA ILE A 176 5.12 -7.70 -12.22
C ILE A 176 5.92 -8.82 -12.87
N ALA A 177 7.20 -8.94 -12.52
CA ALA A 177 8.02 -10.00 -13.10
C ALA A 177 7.52 -11.38 -12.69
N PHE A 178 7.44 -12.27 -13.67
CA PHE A 178 7.16 -13.69 -13.53
C PHE A 178 8.35 -14.51 -14.03
N GLN A 179 8.52 -15.73 -13.51
CA GLN A 179 9.41 -16.73 -14.10
C GLN A 179 8.93 -18.14 -13.74
N GLU A 180 9.31 -19.10 -14.56
CA GLU A 180 9.11 -20.53 -14.29
C GLU A 180 10.09 -21.02 -13.21
N GLN A 181 9.62 -21.90 -12.33
CA GLN A 181 10.49 -22.52 -11.34
C GLN A 181 11.52 -23.42 -11.99
N ASP A 182 12.73 -23.34 -11.46
CA ASP A 182 13.82 -24.19 -11.85
C ASP A 182 14.10 -25.16 -10.71
N LYS A 183 13.47 -26.35 -10.70
CA LYS A 183 13.46 -27.34 -9.59
C LYS A 183 14.85 -27.75 -9.02
N VAL A 184 15.92 -27.27 -9.65
CA VAL A 184 17.32 -27.46 -9.24
C VAL A 184 17.81 -26.31 -8.36
N VAL A 185 17.52 -25.06 -8.74
CA VAL A 185 18.02 -23.83 -8.09
C VAL A 185 16.93 -23.12 -7.29
N ALA A 186 15.66 -23.23 -7.72
CA ALA A 186 14.52 -22.52 -7.17
C ALA A 186 13.34 -23.48 -6.97
N ALA A 187 12.91 -23.65 -5.72
CA ALA A 187 11.63 -24.27 -5.40
C ALA A 187 10.49 -23.25 -5.59
N CYS A 188 9.23 -23.72 -5.62
CA CYS A 188 8.07 -22.85 -5.79
C CYS A 188 8.01 -21.67 -4.81
N ALA A 189 8.34 -21.91 -3.54
CA ALA A 189 8.44 -20.88 -2.52
C ALA A 189 9.49 -19.80 -2.84
N THR A 190 10.61 -20.17 -3.47
CA THR A 190 11.65 -19.21 -3.91
C THR A 190 11.10 -18.30 -5.01
N THR A 191 10.41 -18.87 -6.01
CA THR A 191 9.79 -18.12 -7.09
C THR A 191 8.69 -17.19 -6.58
N ALA A 192 7.87 -17.64 -5.62
CA ALA A 192 6.85 -16.82 -4.98
C ALA A 192 7.44 -15.66 -4.18
N ILE A 193 8.54 -15.89 -3.42
CA ILE A 193 9.29 -14.81 -2.76
C ILE A 193 9.82 -13.83 -3.81
N TRP A 194 10.51 -14.30 -4.84
CA TRP A 194 11.07 -13.46 -5.90
C TRP A 194 9.98 -12.60 -6.58
N ALA A 195 8.84 -13.18 -6.93
CA ALA A 195 7.70 -12.46 -7.52
C ALA A 195 7.15 -11.40 -6.54
N SER A 196 7.04 -11.73 -5.25
CA SER A 196 6.61 -10.77 -4.22
C SER A 196 7.59 -9.60 -4.09
N LEU A 197 8.91 -9.83 -4.18
CA LEU A 197 9.91 -8.76 -4.14
C LEU A 197 9.81 -7.82 -5.34
N HIS A 198 9.49 -8.36 -6.52
CA HIS A 198 9.20 -7.56 -7.71
C HIS A 198 7.93 -6.73 -7.56
N ALA A 199 6.90 -7.26 -6.90
CA ALA A 199 5.65 -6.57 -6.62
C ALA A 199 5.76 -5.43 -5.59
N LEU A 200 6.79 -5.43 -4.74
CA LEU A 200 7.02 -4.35 -3.77
C LEU A 200 7.59 -3.09 -4.44
N LYS A 201 6.76 -2.05 -4.61
CA LYS A 201 7.15 -0.76 -5.21
C LYS A 201 8.30 -0.05 -4.47
N LEU A 202 8.41 -0.25 -3.16
CA LEU A 202 9.47 0.30 -2.31
C LEU A 202 10.88 -0.22 -2.66
N ARG A 203 10.98 -1.31 -3.45
CA ARG A 203 12.25 -1.88 -3.89
C ARG A 203 12.61 -1.45 -5.30
N SER A 204 13.89 -1.20 -5.53
CA SER A 204 14.44 -1.11 -6.88
C SER A 204 14.44 -2.50 -7.51
N THR A 205 14.00 -2.60 -8.77
CA THR A 205 14.03 -3.87 -9.51
C THR A 205 15.45 -4.43 -9.69
N ARG A 206 16.46 -3.55 -9.65
CA ARG A 206 17.88 -3.92 -9.78
C ARG A 206 18.47 -4.52 -8.50
N SER A 207 17.91 -4.19 -7.34
CA SER A 207 18.40 -4.68 -6.04
C SER A 207 17.75 -5.98 -5.60
N ILE A 208 16.81 -6.52 -6.38
CA ILE A 208 16.17 -7.81 -6.09
C ILE A 208 17.18 -8.92 -6.35
N HIS A 209 17.36 -9.78 -5.37
CA HIS A 209 18.20 -10.96 -5.46
C HIS A 209 17.63 -12.00 -6.44
N SER A 210 18.51 -12.74 -7.10
CA SER A 210 18.17 -13.88 -7.95
C SER A 210 17.56 -15.04 -7.15
N CYS A 211 16.99 -16.03 -7.83
CA CYS A 211 16.42 -17.18 -7.14
C CYS A 211 17.46 -17.97 -6.35
N SER A 212 18.65 -18.20 -6.91
CA SER A 212 19.73 -18.88 -6.19
C SER A 212 20.14 -18.15 -4.91
N GLU A 213 20.17 -16.81 -4.94
CA GLU A 213 20.40 -15.97 -3.77
C GLU A 213 19.33 -16.16 -2.70
N ILE A 214 18.06 -16.06 -3.10
CA ILE A 214 16.91 -16.22 -2.20
C ILE A 214 16.93 -17.60 -1.54
N THR A 215 17.21 -18.66 -2.31
CA THR A 215 17.31 -20.03 -1.80
C THR A 215 18.47 -20.20 -0.82
N ILE A 216 19.66 -19.70 -1.15
CA ILE A 216 20.84 -19.75 -0.25
C ILE A 216 20.56 -19.01 1.07
N ASN A 217 19.97 -17.82 0.98
CA ASN A 217 19.61 -17.00 2.13
C ASN A 217 18.58 -17.68 3.05
N ALA A 218 17.69 -18.49 2.47
CA ALA A 218 16.70 -19.24 3.22
C ALA A 218 17.30 -20.43 4.00
N ILE A 219 18.43 -21.00 3.54
CA ILE A 219 19.00 -22.25 4.05
C ILE A 219 20.15 -22.03 5.04
N ASN A 220 21.04 -21.07 4.79
CA ASN A 220 22.32 -20.89 5.51
C ASN A 220 22.23 -20.70 7.04
N HIS A 221 21.04 -20.58 7.62
CA HIS A 221 20.82 -20.23 9.03
C HIS A 221 19.82 -21.14 9.76
N VAL A 222 19.48 -22.31 9.22
CA VAL A 222 18.54 -23.26 9.85
C VAL A 222 19.31 -24.50 10.31
N GLU A 223 19.24 -24.83 11.60
CA GLU A 223 19.76 -26.08 12.16
C GLU A 223 19.10 -27.28 11.43
N ASP A 224 19.88 -28.31 11.11
CA ASP A 224 19.49 -29.48 10.30
C ASP A 224 19.09 -29.22 8.83
N SER A 225 19.37 -28.04 8.28
CA SER A 225 19.21 -27.80 6.84
C SER A 225 20.39 -28.38 6.04
N SER A 226 20.10 -29.12 4.95
CA SER A 226 21.14 -29.57 4.04
C SER A 226 21.67 -28.38 3.22
N ASN A 227 22.92 -27.98 3.47
CA ASN A 227 23.65 -26.93 2.76
C ASN A 227 24.05 -27.34 1.33
N SER A 228 23.10 -27.77 0.51
CA SER A 228 23.39 -28.19 -0.87
C SER A 228 22.20 -27.98 -1.78
N PHE A 229 22.44 -27.37 -2.94
CA PHE A 229 21.59 -27.60 -4.11
C PHE A 229 21.69 -29.08 -4.51
N PRO A 230 20.60 -29.73 -4.97
CA PRO A 230 19.27 -29.17 -5.23
C PRO A 230 18.39 -29.10 -3.97
N ASN A 231 17.55 -28.06 -3.85
CA ASN A 231 16.54 -27.97 -2.78
C ASN A 231 15.15 -28.17 -3.35
N GLN A 232 14.43 -29.16 -2.83
CA GLN A 232 13.14 -29.55 -3.38
C GLN A 232 11.98 -28.66 -2.87
N GLN A 233 12.06 -28.15 -1.63
CA GLN A 233 11.01 -27.33 -1.00
C GLN A 233 11.59 -26.38 0.06
N LEU A 234 10.88 -25.28 0.37
CA LEU A 234 11.16 -24.41 1.53
C LEU A 234 10.02 -24.51 2.53
N SER A 235 10.35 -24.64 3.81
CA SER A 235 9.39 -24.55 4.92
C SER A 235 8.95 -23.11 5.19
N ASN A 236 7.83 -22.94 5.91
CA ASN A 236 7.34 -21.62 6.31
C ASN A 236 8.41 -20.81 7.08
N LYS A 237 9.21 -21.46 7.94
CA LYS A 237 10.33 -20.80 8.65
C LYS A 237 11.40 -20.28 7.69
N GLN A 238 11.72 -21.05 6.65
CA GLN A 238 12.70 -20.65 5.63
C GLN A 238 12.19 -19.50 4.75
N ILE A 239 10.88 -19.49 4.42
CA ILE A 239 10.24 -18.37 3.72
C ILE A 239 10.39 -17.08 4.54
N LEU A 240 9.98 -17.12 5.81
CA LEU A 240 10.08 -15.97 6.71
C LEU A 240 11.52 -15.50 6.88
N ARG A 241 12.46 -16.43 7.04
CA ARG A 241 13.88 -16.12 7.16
C ARG A 241 14.43 -15.43 5.90
N SER A 242 14.03 -15.88 4.72
CA SER A 242 14.42 -15.24 3.47
C SER A 242 13.97 -13.77 3.43
N LEU A 243 12.72 -13.50 3.83
CA LEU A 243 12.19 -12.13 3.95
C LEU A 243 12.93 -11.29 5.01
N ASP A 244 13.38 -11.89 6.11
CA ASP A 244 14.22 -11.22 7.11
C ASP A 244 15.60 -10.83 6.55
N VAL A 245 16.22 -11.67 5.70
CA VAL A 245 17.50 -11.37 5.05
C VAL A 245 17.36 -10.27 4.00
N GLU A 246 16.25 -10.27 3.25
CA GLU A 246 15.85 -9.13 2.42
C GLU A 246 15.66 -7.88 3.27
N GLY A 247 15.40 -8.04 4.57
CA GLY A 247 15.14 -6.97 5.50
C GLY A 247 13.78 -6.35 5.22
N LEU A 248 12.77 -7.19 5.18
CA LEU A 248 11.38 -6.78 5.18
C LEU A 248 10.80 -7.06 6.57
N ARG A 249 9.69 -6.40 6.88
CA ARG A 249 8.77 -6.97 7.86
C ARG A 249 7.77 -7.84 7.12
N TYR A 250 7.10 -8.69 7.87
CA TYR A 250 6.06 -9.53 7.32
C TYR A 250 4.97 -9.79 8.35
N HIS A 251 3.76 -9.97 7.84
CA HIS A 251 2.62 -10.44 8.62
C HIS A 251 2.26 -11.83 8.15
N ALA A 252 2.55 -12.82 8.97
CA ALA A 252 2.32 -14.23 8.68
C ALA A 252 1.12 -14.76 9.47
N LYS A 253 0.32 -15.62 8.85
CA LYS A 253 -0.86 -16.21 9.46
C LYS A 253 -1.02 -17.67 9.03
N SER A 254 -1.26 -18.55 10.02
CA SER A 254 -1.73 -19.92 9.76
C SER A 254 -3.12 -19.88 9.14
N MET A 255 -3.31 -20.68 8.11
CA MET A 255 -4.56 -20.83 7.37
C MET A 255 -5.21 -22.20 7.66
N GLU A 256 -4.94 -22.80 8.82
CA GLU A 256 -5.50 -24.11 9.19
C GLU A 256 -7.00 -24.06 9.55
N ALA A 257 -7.53 -22.89 9.92
CA ALA A 257 -8.97 -22.65 10.12
C ALA A 257 -9.39 -21.21 9.72
N PRO A 258 -9.22 -20.79 8.45
CA PRO A 258 -9.37 -19.41 8.06
C PRO A 258 -10.80 -19.11 7.63
N ASP A 259 -11.38 -18.07 8.21
CA ASP A 259 -12.62 -17.49 7.72
C ASP A 259 -12.43 -16.91 6.30
N LYS A 260 -13.23 -17.39 5.34
CA LYS A 260 -13.14 -17.00 3.92
C LYS A 260 -13.33 -15.47 3.74
N PRO A 261 -14.37 -14.84 4.31
CA PRO A 261 -14.53 -13.39 4.34
C PRO A 261 -13.30 -12.64 4.86
N TYR A 262 -12.79 -13.02 6.03
CA TYR A 262 -11.57 -12.40 6.59
C TYR A 262 -10.38 -12.49 5.62
N PHE A 263 -10.14 -13.67 5.03
CA PHE A 263 -9.04 -13.87 4.09
C PHE A 263 -9.16 -12.95 2.87
N LEU A 264 -10.35 -12.89 2.28
CA LEU A 264 -10.61 -12.04 1.12
C LEU A 264 -10.39 -10.56 1.46
N GLN A 265 -10.89 -10.09 2.61
CA GLN A 265 -10.69 -8.71 3.06
C GLN A 265 -9.21 -8.40 3.33
N SER A 266 -8.46 -9.36 3.89
CA SER A 266 -7.01 -9.24 4.03
C SER A 266 -6.34 -9.10 2.66
N VAL A 267 -6.67 -9.93 1.67
CA VAL A 267 -6.11 -9.79 0.32
C VAL A 267 -6.45 -8.43 -0.29
N ILE A 268 -7.71 -8.00 -0.23
CA ILE A 268 -8.15 -6.70 -0.76
C ILE A 268 -7.35 -5.57 -0.13
N ALA A 269 -7.27 -5.53 1.21
CA ALA A 269 -6.56 -4.47 1.92
C ALA A 269 -5.08 -4.41 1.56
N HIS A 270 -4.39 -5.55 1.51
CA HIS A 270 -2.97 -5.59 1.19
C HIS A 270 -2.69 -5.26 -0.28
N ILE A 271 -3.47 -5.80 -1.23
CA ILE A 271 -3.36 -5.43 -2.65
C ILE A 271 -3.66 -3.94 -2.82
N ASN A 272 -4.63 -3.40 -2.09
CA ASN A 272 -4.92 -1.98 -2.11
C ASN A 272 -3.78 -1.11 -1.58
N SER A 273 -3.04 -1.64 -0.61
CA SER A 273 -1.80 -1.11 -0.06
C SER A 273 -0.58 -1.27 -0.97
N SER A 274 -0.75 -1.82 -2.18
CA SER A 274 0.36 -2.22 -3.08
C SER A 274 1.32 -3.26 -2.46
N LEU A 275 0.78 -4.16 -1.63
CA LEU A 275 1.52 -5.25 -0.99
C LEU A 275 1.05 -6.61 -1.55
N PRO A 276 1.96 -7.44 -2.08
CA PRO A 276 1.62 -8.80 -2.52
C PRO A 276 1.40 -9.73 -1.32
N MET A 277 0.81 -10.89 -1.55
CA MET A 277 0.71 -11.95 -0.54
C MET A 277 1.32 -13.25 -1.08
N ILE A 278 2.22 -13.86 -0.32
CA ILE A 278 2.68 -15.22 -0.60
C ILE A 278 1.72 -16.17 0.10
N LEU A 279 1.24 -17.17 -0.64
CA LEU A 279 0.33 -18.18 -0.13
C LEU A 279 0.93 -19.55 -0.39
N THR A 280 0.94 -20.40 0.62
CA THR A 280 1.26 -21.82 0.49
C THR A 280 -0.01 -22.64 0.74
N GLY A 281 -0.03 -23.85 0.20
CA GLY A 281 -1.17 -24.75 0.38
C GLY A 281 -0.98 -26.09 -0.31
N GLU A 282 -1.88 -27.03 -0.02
CA GLU A 282 -1.93 -28.31 -0.69
C GLU A 282 -2.71 -28.22 -2.02
N VAL A 283 -2.14 -28.78 -3.08
CA VAL A 283 -2.76 -28.82 -4.40
C VAL A 283 -3.50 -30.13 -4.60
N PHE A 284 -4.72 -30.03 -5.12
CA PHE A 284 -5.51 -31.16 -5.58
C PHE A 284 -5.79 -31.00 -7.09
N SER A 285 -5.66 -32.09 -7.84
CA SER A 285 -5.96 -32.11 -9.28
C SER A 285 -7.09 -33.08 -9.58
N GLN A 286 -7.89 -32.76 -10.59
CA GLN A 286 -9.02 -33.61 -11.00
C GLN A 286 -8.52 -34.98 -11.49
N VAL A 287 -9.18 -36.05 -11.02
CA VAL A 287 -8.98 -37.40 -11.54
C VAL A 287 -9.87 -37.57 -12.77
N LEU A 288 -9.28 -37.69 -13.96
CA LEU A 288 -10.02 -38.02 -15.17
C LEU A 288 -10.43 -39.51 -15.11
N THR A 289 -11.72 -39.80 -14.90
CA THR A 289 -12.28 -41.13 -15.17
C THR A 289 -12.29 -41.33 -16.68
N ALA A 290 -11.41 -42.20 -17.19
CA ALA A 290 -11.46 -42.58 -18.59
C ALA A 290 -12.84 -43.19 -18.91
N PRO A 291 -13.51 -42.82 -20.02
CA PRO A 291 -14.67 -43.55 -20.48
C PRO A 291 -14.23 -44.98 -20.86
N ASN A 292 -14.93 -45.99 -20.32
CA ASN A 292 -14.69 -47.41 -20.58
C ASN A 292 -14.51 -47.66 -22.09
N ALA A 293 -13.26 -47.88 -22.51
CA ALA A 293 -12.99 -48.48 -23.81
C ALA A 293 -13.41 -49.94 -23.71
N ALA A 294 -14.52 -50.27 -24.36
CA ALA A 294 -14.99 -51.63 -24.52
C ALA A 294 -13.90 -52.49 -25.15
N ALA A 295 -13.69 -53.65 -24.52
CA ALA A 295 -12.78 -54.70 -24.93
C ALA A 295 -13.00 -55.14 -26.39
N ASN A 296 -11.89 -55.41 -27.09
CA ASN A 296 -11.79 -56.49 -28.07
C ASN A 296 -10.31 -56.89 -28.23
N ASP A 297 -9.96 -57.94 -27.49
CA ASP A 297 -9.27 -59.17 -27.91
C ASP A 297 -7.90 -59.12 -28.62
N ALA A 298 -6.88 -59.71 -27.97
CA ALA A 298 -6.26 -61.00 -28.36
C ALA A 298 -4.82 -61.16 -27.83
N SER A 299 -4.66 -62.07 -26.85
CA SER A 299 -3.55 -62.99 -26.55
C SER A 299 -2.08 -62.65 -26.91
N LEU A 300 -1.17 -62.72 -25.91
CA LEU A 300 -0.20 -63.82 -25.76
C LEU A 300 0.69 -63.66 -24.50
N ASP A 301 0.88 -64.79 -23.82
CA ASP A 301 1.60 -65.04 -22.57
C ASP A 301 3.09 -64.67 -22.57
N CYS A 302 3.65 -64.39 -21.37
CA CYS A 302 4.62 -65.30 -20.71
C CYS A 302 5.06 -64.77 -19.32
N ALA A 303 5.18 -65.71 -18.39
CA ALA A 303 5.24 -65.58 -16.94
C ALA A 303 6.64 -65.29 -16.34
N SER A 304 6.65 -64.72 -15.11
CA SER A 304 7.43 -65.26 -13.98
C SER A 304 7.06 -64.61 -12.63
N THR A 305 6.49 -65.46 -11.76
CA THR A 305 6.36 -65.49 -10.27
C THR A 305 7.53 -64.89 -9.47
N GLY A 306 7.45 -64.34 -8.24
CA GLY A 306 6.46 -64.19 -7.13
C GLY A 306 7.20 -63.51 -5.92
N PRO A 307 6.77 -63.56 -4.63
CA PRO A 307 5.44 -63.71 -4.05
C PRO A 307 5.00 -62.50 -3.16
N GLU A 308 3.72 -62.57 -2.78
CA GLU A 308 2.89 -61.64 -2.03
C GLU A 308 3.23 -61.54 -0.52
N THR A 309 2.94 -60.37 0.07
CA THR A 309 2.00 -60.27 1.20
C THR A 309 1.33 -58.89 1.17
N ALA A 310 0.14 -58.81 0.58
CA ALA A 310 -0.80 -57.71 0.74
C ALA A 310 -2.14 -58.32 1.19
N SER A 311 -2.65 -57.85 2.33
CA SER A 311 -3.99 -58.16 2.78
C SER A 311 -4.98 -57.17 2.16
N GLU A 312 -5.68 -57.60 1.12
CA GLU A 312 -7.04 -57.15 0.80
C GLU A 312 -7.96 -57.61 1.96
N SER A 313 -9.11 -57.05 2.29
CA SER A 313 -10.13 -56.31 1.54
C SER A 313 -11.11 -55.73 2.58
N GLN A 314 -11.70 -54.57 2.27
CA GLN A 314 -13.13 -54.33 2.42
C GLN A 314 -13.46 -53.04 1.66
N ALA A 315 -13.64 -53.18 0.34
CA ALA A 315 -14.43 -52.25 -0.44
C ALA A 315 -15.90 -52.54 -0.12
N GLN A 316 -16.56 -51.62 0.57
CA GLN A 316 -18.02 -51.60 0.64
C GLN A 316 -18.53 -50.68 -0.46
N ASP A 317 -19.23 -51.29 -1.42
CA ASP A 317 -20.12 -50.64 -2.36
C ASP A 317 -21.08 -49.70 -1.63
N VAL A 318 -21.10 -48.44 -2.04
CA VAL A 318 -22.21 -47.52 -1.79
C VAL A 318 -22.75 -47.09 -3.14
N THR A 319 -23.65 -47.90 -3.70
CA THR A 319 -24.57 -47.46 -4.74
C THR A 319 -25.79 -46.84 -4.06
N ASP A 320 -25.75 -45.53 -3.83
CA ASP A 320 -26.97 -44.77 -3.53
C ASP A 320 -27.76 -44.63 -4.82
N SER A 321 -28.78 -45.48 -4.92
CA SER A 321 -29.93 -45.23 -5.77
C SER A 321 -30.80 -44.20 -5.04
N HIS A 322 -31.04 -43.03 -5.64
CA HIS A 322 -32.24 -42.17 -5.59
C HIS A 322 -31.87 -40.77 -6.12
N GLY A 323 -32.33 -40.44 -7.35
CA GLY A 323 -32.50 -39.06 -7.83
C GLY A 323 -31.25 -38.28 -8.25
N GLY A 324 -30.85 -38.40 -9.52
CA GLY A 324 -30.35 -37.30 -10.37
C GLY A 324 -29.40 -36.24 -9.80
N GLN A 325 -28.45 -36.58 -8.93
CA GLN A 325 -27.32 -35.70 -8.61
C GLN A 325 -26.12 -36.12 -9.47
N THR A 326 -25.64 -35.20 -10.29
CA THR A 326 -24.35 -35.34 -10.98
C THR A 326 -23.28 -35.68 -9.94
N ALA A 327 -22.57 -36.79 -10.13
CA ALA A 327 -21.51 -37.22 -9.21
C ALA A 327 -20.49 -36.09 -9.02
N LYS A 328 -20.18 -35.76 -7.76
CA LYS A 328 -19.21 -34.70 -7.43
C LYS A 328 -17.85 -35.01 -8.05
N PRO A 329 -17.16 -34.03 -8.65
CA PRO A 329 -15.85 -34.26 -9.24
C PRO A 329 -14.84 -34.70 -8.17
N VAL A 330 -14.05 -35.70 -8.52
CA VAL A 330 -13.04 -36.30 -7.64
C VAL A 330 -11.68 -35.66 -7.90
N PHE A 331 -11.03 -35.23 -6.84
CA PHE A 331 -9.76 -34.53 -6.85
C PHE A 331 -8.77 -35.24 -5.91
N LYS A 332 -7.54 -35.48 -6.37
CA LYS A 332 -6.49 -36.18 -5.60
C LYS A 332 -5.35 -35.22 -5.26
N ALA A 333 -4.80 -35.30 -4.04
CA ALA A 333 -3.70 -34.44 -3.65
C ALA A 333 -2.42 -34.72 -4.47
N ARG A 334 -1.69 -33.65 -4.76
CA ARG A 334 -0.40 -33.64 -5.48
C ARG A 334 0.77 -33.20 -4.63
N GLY A 335 0.52 -32.57 -3.48
CA GLY A 335 1.53 -32.03 -2.57
C GLY A 335 1.44 -30.51 -2.41
N GLY A 336 2.36 -29.96 -1.62
CA GLY A 336 2.42 -28.53 -1.32
C GLY A 336 2.89 -27.67 -2.49
N HIS A 337 2.34 -26.45 -2.59
CA HIS A 337 2.71 -25.44 -3.58
C HIS A 337 2.69 -24.04 -2.98
N ALA A 338 3.48 -23.14 -3.57
CA ALA A 338 3.54 -21.74 -3.17
C ALA A 338 3.25 -20.84 -4.37
N ILE A 339 2.37 -19.85 -4.16
CA ILE A 339 1.98 -18.87 -5.18
C ILE A 339 2.09 -17.45 -4.62
N CYS A 340 2.24 -16.47 -5.51
CA CYS A 340 2.22 -15.06 -5.13
C CYS A 340 0.92 -14.40 -5.62
N VAL A 341 0.05 -13.99 -4.70
CA VAL A 341 -1.14 -13.20 -4.99
C VAL A 341 -0.73 -11.77 -5.31
N VAL A 342 -1.13 -11.32 -6.50
CA VAL A 342 -0.81 -10.01 -7.06
C VAL A 342 -2.06 -9.23 -7.49
N GLY A 343 -3.26 -9.72 -7.16
CA GLY A 343 -4.48 -8.99 -7.47
C GLY A 343 -5.75 -9.71 -7.02
N TYR A 344 -6.87 -9.04 -7.19
CA TYR A 344 -8.20 -9.58 -6.93
C TYR A 344 -9.23 -9.04 -7.93
N LYS A 345 -10.36 -9.74 -8.01
CA LYS A 345 -11.62 -9.29 -8.62
C LYS A 345 -12.75 -9.75 -7.71
N VAL A 346 -13.60 -8.81 -7.31
CA VAL A 346 -14.85 -9.08 -6.59
C VAL A 346 -15.99 -8.38 -7.33
N ASP A 347 -16.99 -9.14 -7.72
CA ASP A 347 -18.28 -8.64 -8.18
C ASP A 347 -19.42 -9.44 -7.51
N GLN A 348 -20.68 -9.19 -7.89
CA GLN A 348 -21.84 -9.87 -7.30
C GLN A 348 -21.79 -11.40 -7.45
N ASP A 349 -21.12 -11.91 -8.49
CA ASP A 349 -21.13 -13.31 -8.87
C ASP A 349 -19.81 -14.05 -8.53
N GLU A 350 -18.71 -13.31 -8.40
CA GLU A 350 -17.37 -13.89 -8.37
C GLU A 350 -16.43 -13.23 -7.36
N GLN A 351 -15.74 -14.08 -6.59
CA GLN A 351 -14.60 -13.72 -5.76
C GLN A 351 -13.37 -14.43 -6.30
N VAL A 352 -12.40 -13.66 -6.78
CA VAL A 352 -11.28 -14.15 -7.58
C VAL A 352 -9.99 -13.47 -7.14
N LEU A 353 -8.91 -14.24 -7.13
CA LEU A 353 -7.55 -13.75 -6.99
C LEU A 353 -6.81 -13.86 -8.32
N TYR A 354 -5.89 -12.93 -8.55
CA TYR A 354 -4.86 -13.04 -9.59
C TYR A 354 -3.54 -13.39 -8.94
N VAL A 355 -2.89 -14.44 -9.42
CA VAL A 355 -1.70 -15.04 -8.82
C VAL A 355 -0.61 -15.24 -9.85
N HIS A 356 0.65 -15.13 -9.44
CA HIS A 356 1.77 -15.67 -10.20
C HIS A 356 1.97 -17.11 -9.72
N ASP A 357 1.69 -18.07 -10.60
CA ASP A 357 1.93 -19.50 -10.38
C ASP A 357 2.99 -19.98 -11.37
N ASP A 358 4.13 -20.44 -10.85
CA ASP A 358 5.27 -20.89 -11.66
C ASP A 358 4.99 -22.11 -12.55
N ARG A 359 3.90 -22.84 -12.30
CA ARG A 359 3.44 -23.98 -13.11
C ARG A 359 2.46 -23.57 -14.21
N LEU A 360 1.87 -22.39 -14.12
CA LEU A 360 0.84 -21.93 -15.05
C LEU A 360 1.21 -20.63 -15.75
N GLY A 361 1.46 -19.54 -15.03
CA GLY A 361 1.83 -18.27 -15.66
C GLY A 361 1.58 -17.02 -14.80
N PRO A 362 1.89 -15.83 -15.37
CA PRO A 362 1.65 -14.54 -14.74
C PRO A 362 0.15 -14.23 -14.67
N TYR A 363 -0.28 -13.57 -13.60
CA TYR A 363 -1.68 -13.15 -13.40
C TYR A 363 -2.72 -14.26 -13.62
N ALA A 364 -2.38 -15.51 -13.32
CA ALA A 364 -3.30 -16.65 -13.35
C ALA A 364 -4.50 -16.40 -12.44
N ARG A 365 -5.66 -16.90 -12.85
CA ARG A 365 -6.92 -16.69 -12.13
C ARG A 365 -7.21 -17.84 -11.17
N ALA A 366 -7.52 -17.49 -9.93
CA ALA A 366 -7.97 -18.43 -8.90
C ALA A 366 -9.31 -17.99 -8.30
N LYS A 367 -10.38 -18.77 -8.46
CA LYS A 367 -11.70 -18.46 -7.90
C LYS A 367 -11.83 -19.02 -6.48
N LEU A 368 -12.34 -18.23 -5.54
CA LEU A 368 -12.62 -18.71 -4.18
C LEU A 368 -13.90 -19.54 -4.17
N ILE A 369 -13.79 -20.85 -4.01
CA ILE A 369 -14.91 -21.79 -4.06
C ILE A 369 -15.09 -22.52 -2.74
N GLY A 370 -16.33 -22.92 -2.42
CA GLY A 370 -16.60 -23.87 -1.34
C GLY A 370 -16.24 -25.28 -1.77
N ILE A 371 -15.69 -26.09 -0.86
CA ILE A 371 -15.26 -27.46 -1.21
C ILE A 371 -16.38 -28.50 -1.09
N ASP A 372 -17.56 -28.15 -0.55
CA ASP A 372 -18.68 -29.07 -0.36
C ASP A 372 -19.14 -29.75 -1.66
N GLY A 373 -18.88 -29.12 -2.81
CA GLY A 373 -19.15 -29.66 -4.15
C GLY A 373 -18.09 -30.63 -4.69
N TYR A 374 -16.99 -30.89 -3.96
CA TYR A 374 -15.83 -31.64 -4.44
C TYR A 374 -15.52 -32.84 -3.52
N ASN A 375 -15.04 -33.93 -4.11
CA ASN A 375 -14.56 -35.10 -3.36
C ASN A 375 -13.02 -35.10 -3.36
N LEU A 376 -12.40 -34.69 -2.24
CA LEU A 376 -10.94 -34.65 -2.08
C LEU A 376 -10.43 -35.99 -1.51
N ILE A 377 -9.51 -36.65 -2.21
CA ILE A 377 -8.92 -37.95 -1.84
C ILE A 377 -7.45 -37.79 -1.48
N GLU A 378 -7.03 -38.48 -0.40
CA GLU A 378 -5.63 -38.62 0.05
C GLU A 378 -4.89 -37.28 0.14
N GLY A 379 -5.17 -36.47 1.16
CA GLY A 379 -4.50 -35.19 1.41
C GLY A 379 -4.08 -34.99 2.86
N SER A 380 -3.17 -34.06 3.08
CA SER A 380 -2.71 -33.57 4.37
C SER A 380 -3.42 -32.29 4.82
N ALA A 381 -4.34 -31.77 4.00
CA ALA A 381 -5.12 -30.57 4.27
C ALA A 381 -5.81 -30.65 5.64
N PRO A 382 -5.73 -29.59 6.45
CA PRO A 382 -6.44 -29.50 7.73
C PRO A 382 -7.93 -29.84 7.57
N ARG A 383 -8.44 -30.70 8.46
CA ARG A 383 -9.80 -31.28 8.37
C ARG A 383 -10.94 -30.25 8.38
N ASP A 384 -10.66 -29.00 8.75
CA ASP A 384 -11.64 -27.94 8.94
C ASP A 384 -11.68 -26.91 7.80
N ILE A 385 -10.89 -27.06 6.74
CA ILE A 385 -10.93 -26.15 5.58
C ILE A 385 -12.22 -26.35 4.81
N LYS A 386 -13.03 -25.29 4.67
CA LYS A 386 -14.33 -25.31 3.95
C LYS A 386 -14.29 -24.67 2.56
N TRP A 387 -13.14 -24.15 2.15
CA TRP A 387 -12.98 -23.41 0.89
C TRP A 387 -11.59 -23.63 0.28
N ALA A 388 -11.48 -23.44 -1.03
CA ALA A 388 -10.22 -23.56 -1.76
C ALA A 388 -10.11 -22.48 -2.83
N LEU A 389 -8.89 -22.31 -3.36
CA LEU A 389 -8.63 -21.53 -4.56
C LEU A 389 -8.69 -22.46 -5.78
N GLY A 390 -9.74 -22.33 -6.59
CA GLY A 390 -9.89 -23.05 -7.85
C GLY A 390 -9.14 -22.34 -8.97
N LEU A 391 -8.01 -22.90 -9.41
CA LEU A 391 -7.23 -22.38 -10.54
C LEU A 391 -7.97 -22.63 -11.86
N GLN A 392 -8.10 -21.59 -12.67
CA GLN A 392 -8.84 -21.63 -13.93
C GLN A 392 -7.91 -21.36 -15.11
N ARG A 393 -8.20 -22.03 -16.24
CA ARG A 393 -7.54 -21.74 -17.51
C ARG A 393 -8.34 -20.72 -18.30
N MET A 394 -7.62 -19.78 -18.89
CA MET A 394 -8.18 -18.82 -19.84
C MET A 394 -8.34 -19.52 -21.20
N ASN A 395 -9.40 -19.19 -21.93
CA ASN A 395 -9.54 -19.57 -23.33
C ASN A 395 -9.13 -18.40 -24.25
N GLU A 396 -8.95 -18.67 -25.54
CA GLU A 396 -8.51 -17.65 -26.51
C GLU A 396 -9.55 -16.52 -26.72
N ALA A 397 -10.80 -16.72 -26.31
CA ALA A 397 -11.84 -15.70 -26.32
C ALA A 397 -11.86 -14.84 -25.03
N GLY A 398 -10.88 -15.02 -24.12
CA GLY A 398 -10.79 -14.29 -22.85
C GLY A 398 -11.73 -14.77 -21.75
N GLY A 399 -12.49 -15.85 -21.99
CA GLY A 399 -13.31 -16.53 -21.00
C GLY A 399 -12.50 -17.47 -20.10
N TRP A 400 -13.09 -17.87 -18.97
CA TRP A 400 -12.45 -18.74 -17.99
C TRP A 400 -13.21 -20.04 -17.85
N GLY A 401 -12.49 -21.17 -17.92
CA GLY A 401 -13.07 -22.50 -17.71
C GLY A 401 -13.31 -22.84 -16.24
N GLU A 402 -13.83 -24.04 -16.00
CA GLU A 402 -13.96 -24.59 -14.64
C GLU A 402 -12.60 -24.79 -13.95
N PRO A 403 -12.55 -24.77 -12.61
CA PRO A 403 -11.34 -25.08 -11.87
C PRO A 403 -10.76 -26.44 -12.23
N HIS A 404 -9.51 -26.46 -12.70
CA HIS A 404 -8.78 -27.69 -13.05
C HIS A 404 -7.87 -28.19 -11.92
N GLU A 405 -7.45 -27.27 -11.04
CA GLU A 405 -6.74 -27.56 -9.80
C GLU A 405 -7.36 -26.75 -8.65
N LEU A 406 -7.30 -27.31 -7.45
CA LEU A 406 -7.72 -26.66 -6.22
C LEU A 406 -6.50 -26.50 -5.31
N ILE A 407 -6.34 -25.33 -4.70
CA ILE A 407 -5.31 -25.08 -3.68
C ILE A 407 -6.02 -24.79 -2.37
N THR A 408 -5.85 -25.67 -1.39
CA THR A 408 -6.31 -25.44 -0.01
C THR A 408 -5.19 -24.72 0.75
N PRO A 409 -5.37 -23.45 1.13
CA PRO A 409 -4.30 -22.67 1.75
C PRO A 409 -3.95 -23.18 3.14
N ASP A 410 -2.66 -23.21 3.47
CA ASP A 410 -2.13 -23.63 4.79
C ASP A 410 -1.46 -22.48 5.55
N PHE A 411 -0.87 -21.53 4.83
CA PHE A 411 -0.12 -20.42 5.39
C PHE A 411 -0.10 -19.25 4.41
N SER A 412 -0.20 -18.04 4.96
CA SER A 412 -0.09 -16.81 4.20
C SER A 412 0.93 -15.88 4.86
N VAL A 413 1.66 -15.13 4.03
CA VAL A 413 2.56 -14.10 4.49
C VAL A 413 2.53 -12.90 3.56
N VAL A 414 2.38 -11.71 4.15
CA VAL A 414 2.46 -10.44 3.43
C VAL A 414 3.78 -9.75 3.77
N PRO A 415 4.73 -9.64 2.83
CA PRO A 415 5.92 -8.83 3.03
C PRO A 415 5.58 -7.33 2.96
N CYS A 416 6.17 -6.53 3.85
CA CYS A 416 5.90 -5.11 3.99
C CYS A 416 7.15 -4.31 4.43
N ASP A 417 7.00 -2.99 4.49
CA ASP A 417 8.04 -2.07 4.96
C ASP A 417 8.42 -2.36 6.43
N ARG A 418 9.70 -2.18 6.79
CA ARG A 418 10.20 -2.47 8.15
C ARG A 418 9.49 -1.70 9.27
N LYS A 419 8.85 -0.57 8.96
CA LYS A 419 8.10 0.25 9.91
C LYS A 419 6.63 -0.14 10.03
N ALA A 420 6.08 -0.96 9.13
CA ALA A 420 4.72 -1.51 9.25
C ALA A 420 4.74 -2.73 10.18
N ARG A 421 4.57 -2.48 11.48
CA ARG A 421 4.62 -3.49 12.54
C ARG A 421 3.24 -3.99 12.94
N LEU A 422 2.22 -3.15 12.79
CA LEU A 422 0.86 -3.44 13.23
C LEU A 422 0.14 -4.38 12.25
N PRO A 423 -0.23 -5.60 12.67
CA PRO A 423 -0.96 -6.55 11.82
C PRO A 423 -2.35 -6.07 11.42
N PHE A 424 -2.76 -6.41 10.19
CA PHE A 424 -4.08 -6.09 9.61
C PHE A 424 -5.27 -6.49 10.50
N ILE A 425 -5.20 -7.63 11.21
CA ILE A 425 -6.31 -8.14 12.04
C ILE A 425 -6.83 -7.09 13.03
N TYR A 426 -5.94 -6.31 13.65
CA TYR A 426 -6.36 -5.30 14.63
C TYR A 426 -7.17 -4.18 13.98
N VAL A 427 -6.79 -3.77 12.76
CA VAL A 427 -7.48 -2.75 11.98
C VAL A 427 -8.84 -3.28 11.51
N TYR A 428 -8.88 -4.53 11.04
CA TYR A 428 -10.10 -5.21 10.62
C TYR A 428 -11.12 -5.35 11.75
N GLU A 429 -10.70 -5.87 12.91
CA GLU A 429 -11.59 -6.02 14.07
C GLU A 429 -12.04 -4.67 14.63
N THR A 430 -11.18 -3.66 14.61
CA THR A 430 -11.57 -2.28 14.99
C THR A 430 -12.67 -1.76 14.06
N SER A 431 -12.52 -1.96 12.75
CA SER A 431 -13.48 -1.50 11.74
C SER A 431 -14.83 -2.21 11.90
N ASN A 432 -14.81 -3.54 12.08
CA ASN A 432 -16.02 -4.32 12.34
C ASN A 432 -16.74 -3.88 13.61
N LEU A 433 -15.99 -3.57 14.68
CA LEU A 433 -16.58 -3.11 15.92
C LEU A 433 -17.20 -1.72 15.77
N ILE A 434 -16.56 -0.79 15.05
CA ILE A 434 -17.14 0.52 14.73
C ILE A 434 -18.47 0.36 13.97
N VAL A 435 -18.50 -0.48 12.91
CA VAL A 435 -19.74 -0.74 12.16
C VAL A 435 -20.81 -1.37 13.04
N LYS A 436 -20.44 -2.35 13.88
CA LYS A 436 -21.36 -3.01 14.80
C LYS A 436 -22.00 -2.01 15.78
N GLU A 437 -21.20 -1.13 16.36
CA GLU A 437 -21.66 -0.14 17.32
C GLU A 437 -22.56 0.92 16.67
N LEU A 438 -22.23 1.37 15.45
CA LEU A 438 -23.12 2.23 14.66
C LEU A 438 -24.47 1.56 14.38
N LYS A 439 -24.49 0.27 14.00
CA LYS A 439 -25.73 -0.49 13.77
C LYS A 439 -26.58 -0.62 15.04
N ASN A 440 -25.94 -0.84 16.19
CA ASN A 440 -26.64 -0.90 17.47
C ASN A 440 -27.29 0.45 17.84
N MET A 441 -26.60 1.57 17.60
CA MET A 441 -27.08 2.91 17.92
C MET A 441 -28.18 3.39 16.97
N ALA A 442 -28.19 2.93 15.73
CA ALA A 442 -29.25 3.20 14.75
C ALA A 442 -30.57 2.46 15.06
N GLY A 443 -30.73 1.88 16.26
CA GLY A 443 -31.97 1.20 16.67
C GLY A 443 -32.24 -0.11 15.93
N GLY A 444 -31.21 -0.70 15.30
CA GLY A 444 -31.35 -1.90 14.48
C GLY A 444 -31.75 -1.65 13.03
N GLU A 445 -31.84 -0.38 12.59
CA GLU A 445 -31.96 -0.05 11.17
C GLU A 445 -30.74 -0.60 10.39
N PRO A 446 -30.93 -1.22 9.22
CA PRO A 446 -29.82 -1.70 8.41
C PRO A 446 -28.98 -0.53 7.89
N LEU A 447 -27.77 -0.37 8.42
CA LEU A 447 -26.74 0.49 7.81
C LEU A 447 -26.09 -0.21 6.61
N ASP A 448 -26.90 -0.72 5.67
CA ASP A 448 -26.43 -1.48 4.52
C ASP A 448 -25.69 -0.60 3.51
N PHE A 449 -25.92 0.71 3.57
CA PHE A 449 -25.20 1.71 2.79
C PHE A 449 -23.74 1.89 3.26
N LEU A 450 -23.44 1.55 4.53
CA LEU A 450 -22.13 1.79 5.13
C LEU A 450 -21.18 0.64 4.83
N SER A 451 -20.13 0.92 4.07
CA SER A 451 -19.01 0.02 3.82
C SER A 451 -17.70 0.62 4.34
N TYR A 452 -16.64 -0.19 4.43
CA TYR A 452 -15.32 0.34 4.72
C TYR A 452 -14.25 -0.30 3.83
N GLU A 453 -13.19 0.46 3.56
CA GLU A 453 -11.98 0.02 2.86
C GLU A 453 -10.75 0.26 3.73
N ILE A 454 -9.85 -0.71 3.79
CA ILE A 454 -8.62 -0.64 4.58
C ILE A 454 -7.42 -0.60 3.65
N GLU A 455 -6.53 0.38 3.83
CA GLU A 455 -5.29 0.50 3.06
C GLU A 455 -4.14 0.98 3.95
N LEU A 456 -2.93 0.45 3.75
CA LEU A 456 -1.70 0.98 4.34
C LEU A 456 -1.11 2.02 3.38
N ARG A 457 -0.93 3.25 3.86
CA ARG A 457 -0.48 4.39 3.05
C ARG A 457 0.58 5.23 3.75
N GLU A 458 1.36 5.98 2.98
CA GLU A 458 2.26 6.98 3.52
C GLU A 458 1.51 8.27 3.88
N ILE A 459 1.89 8.90 5.00
CA ILE A 459 1.27 10.15 5.46
C ILE A 459 1.39 11.29 4.44
N SER A 460 2.43 11.29 3.61
CA SER A 460 2.59 12.24 2.50
C SER A 460 1.44 12.15 1.49
N ASP A 461 1.06 10.92 1.13
CA ASP A 461 0.01 10.66 0.15
C ASP A 461 -1.36 11.00 0.74
N ILE A 462 -1.57 10.66 2.01
CA ILE A 462 -2.80 10.99 2.74
C ILE A 462 -2.95 12.51 2.87
N ARG A 463 -1.88 13.24 3.22
CA ARG A 463 -1.92 14.71 3.30
C ARG A 463 -2.20 15.36 1.96
N SER A 464 -1.63 14.83 0.88
CA SER A 464 -1.88 15.34 -0.47
C SER A 464 -3.35 15.16 -0.86
N GLU A 465 -3.95 14.02 -0.52
CA GLU A 465 -5.37 13.76 -0.71
C GLU A 465 -6.25 14.69 0.14
N VAL A 466 -5.98 14.79 1.45
CA VAL A 466 -6.75 15.67 2.36
C VAL A 466 -6.66 17.13 1.92
N LEU A 467 -5.48 17.58 1.47
CA LEU A 467 -5.29 18.93 0.94
C LEU A 467 -6.18 19.19 -0.27
N ALA A 468 -6.25 18.24 -1.21
CA ALA A 468 -7.08 18.33 -2.42
C ALA A 468 -8.58 18.16 -2.14
N HIS A 469 -8.97 17.49 -1.05
CA HIS A 469 -10.37 17.22 -0.73
C HIS A 469 -11.16 18.49 -0.41
N ILE A 470 -12.33 18.62 -1.02
CA ILE A 470 -13.33 19.65 -0.76
C ILE A 470 -14.54 18.91 -0.20
N PRO A 471 -15.04 19.25 1.00
CA PRO A 471 -16.15 18.53 1.61
C PRO A 471 -17.44 18.80 0.82
N ASP A 472 -18.33 17.83 0.80
CA ASP A 472 -19.69 18.10 0.36
C ASP A 472 -20.38 19.03 1.37
N THR A 473 -20.97 20.10 0.86
CA THR A 473 -21.67 21.12 1.66
C THR A 473 -23.18 21.04 1.46
N LYS A 474 -23.69 20.03 0.74
CA LYS A 474 -25.12 19.83 0.49
C LYS A 474 -25.59 18.51 1.07
N ASN A 475 -26.71 18.54 1.77
CA ASN A 475 -27.39 17.32 2.15
C ASN A 475 -28.15 16.76 0.94
N HIS A 476 -27.60 15.73 0.29
CA HIS A 476 -28.25 15.02 -0.81
C HIS A 476 -29.22 13.92 -0.34
N HIS A 477 -29.36 13.71 0.97
CA HIS A 477 -30.08 12.58 1.57
C HIS A 477 -31.41 12.97 2.25
N SER A 478 -31.81 14.24 2.18
CA SER A 478 -33.16 14.72 2.57
C SER A 478 -33.87 15.39 1.39
N ASP A 479 -35.21 15.31 1.35
CA ASP A 479 -36.05 15.99 0.33
C ASP A 479 -35.86 17.52 0.32
N GLU A 480 -35.28 18.08 1.39
CA GLU A 480 -34.81 19.47 1.48
C GLU A 480 -33.28 19.53 1.33
N VAL A 481 -32.80 20.34 0.37
CA VAL A 481 -31.36 20.64 0.22
C VAL A 481 -30.97 21.57 1.37
N LEU A 482 -30.37 21.01 2.41
CA LEU A 482 -29.74 21.77 3.49
C LEU A 482 -28.29 22.06 3.09
N ASP A 483 -27.94 23.35 3.00
CA ASP A 483 -26.56 23.80 2.84
C ASP A 483 -25.87 23.86 4.21
N ALA A 484 -24.59 23.47 4.27
CA ALA A 484 -23.81 23.53 5.50
C ALA A 484 -23.68 24.98 5.96
N SER A 485 -23.87 25.23 7.27
CA SER A 485 -23.73 26.58 7.82
C SER A 485 -22.28 27.05 7.69
N PRO A 486 -22.03 28.38 7.58
CA PRO A 486 -20.67 28.91 7.54
C PRO A 486 -19.80 28.43 8.72
N GLU A 487 -20.40 28.29 9.90
CA GLU A 487 -19.72 27.79 11.11
C GLU A 487 -19.32 26.32 10.99
N GLN A 488 -20.17 25.46 10.38
CA GLN A 488 -19.83 24.06 10.14
C GLN A 488 -18.67 23.92 9.15
N VAL A 489 -18.68 24.74 8.09
CA VAL A 489 -17.60 24.77 7.09
C VAL A 489 -16.30 25.26 7.72
N GLU A 490 -16.34 26.31 8.54
CA GLU A 490 -15.16 26.84 9.24
C GLU A 490 -14.60 25.82 10.24
N ALA A 491 -15.44 25.16 11.02
CA ALA A 491 -15.02 24.11 11.95
C ALA A 491 -14.36 22.93 11.22
N TRP A 492 -14.92 22.51 10.08
CA TRP A 492 -14.33 21.46 9.26
C TRP A 492 -12.97 21.88 8.68
N GLN A 493 -12.86 23.11 8.17
CA GLN A 493 -11.59 23.65 7.67
C GLN A 493 -10.52 23.73 8.76
N ALA A 494 -10.90 24.10 9.98
CA ALA A 494 -10.00 24.10 11.12
C ALA A 494 -9.43 22.70 11.41
N LYS A 495 -10.29 21.67 11.47
CA LYS A 495 -9.86 20.26 11.63
C LYS A 495 -8.96 19.80 10.49
N LYS A 496 -9.25 20.21 9.25
CA LYS A 496 -8.40 19.91 8.07
C LYS A 496 -7.00 20.53 8.24
N VAL A 497 -6.90 21.80 8.66
CA VAL A 497 -5.61 22.47 8.89
C VAL A 497 -4.86 21.82 10.05
N GLU A 498 -5.54 21.49 11.14
CA GLU A 498 -4.97 20.79 12.29
C GLU A 498 -4.35 19.46 11.85
N PHE A 499 -5.08 18.65 11.07
CA PHE A 499 -4.56 17.41 10.53
C PHE A 499 -3.33 17.63 9.66
N LEU A 500 -3.38 18.57 8.71
CA LEU A 500 -2.26 18.81 7.79
C LEU A 500 -0.98 19.28 8.49
N THR A 501 -1.12 19.92 9.66
CA THR A 501 0.00 20.47 10.44
C THR A 501 0.46 19.56 11.58
N THR A 502 -0.36 18.58 12.00
CA THR A 502 -0.03 17.60 13.04
C THR A 502 1.01 16.60 12.56
N SER A 503 1.96 16.23 13.43
CA SER A 503 2.97 15.21 13.14
C SER A 503 2.40 13.80 13.27
N TYR A 504 2.65 12.93 12.28
CA TYR A 504 2.25 11.51 12.30
C TYR A 504 3.41 10.60 11.93
N ALA A 505 3.32 9.32 12.31
CA ALA A 505 4.22 8.32 11.78
C ALA A 505 4.04 8.16 10.27
N ARG A 506 5.12 7.80 9.58
CA ARG A 506 5.16 7.74 8.11
C ARG A 506 4.09 6.83 7.52
N LEU A 507 3.85 5.67 8.12
CA LEU A 507 2.90 4.67 7.61
C LEU A 507 1.67 4.62 8.51
N GLN A 508 0.50 4.71 7.87
CA GLN A 508 -0.80 4.67 8.55
C GLN A 508 -1.67 3.63 7.85
N TRP A 509 -2.33 2.78 8.64
CA TRP A 509 -3.50 2.07 8.17
C TRP A 509 -4.67 3.06 8.13
N VAL A 510 -5.21 3.29 6.94
CA VAL A 510 -6.34 4.17 6.69
C VAL A 510 -7.58 3.29 6.51
N VAL A 511 -8.57 3.50 7.37
CA VAL A 511 -9.91 2.92 7.22
C VAL A 511 -10.82 4.01 6.67
N SER A 512 -11.29 3.85 5.44
CA SER A 512 -12.25 4.75 4.81
C SER A 512 -13.65 4.18 4.97
N PHE A 513 -14.50 4.84 5.73
CA PHE A 513 -15.92 4.50 5.85
C PHE A 513 -16.70 5.26 4.79
N ASN A 514 -17.41 4.53 3.94
CA ASN A 514 -17.99 5.07 2.71
C ASN A 514 -19.49 4.75 2.64
N ASN A 515 -20.25 5.66 2.05
CA ASN A 515 -21.57 5.38 1.48
C ASN A 515 -21.35 5.16 -0.03
N GLU A 516 -21.53 3.92 -0.50
CA GLU A 516 -21.10 3.53 -1.84
C GLU A 516 -19.62 3.89 -2.09
N ASP A 517 -19.31 4.78 -3.04
CA ASP A 517 -17.96 5.28 -3.32
C ASP A 517 -17.67 6.67 -2.69
N ILE A 518 -18.62 7.24 -1.93
CA ILE A 518 -18.48 8.55 -1.28
C ILE A 518 -17.86 8.36 0.12
N PRO A 519 -16.66 8.91 0.40
CA PRO A 519 -16.04 8.80 1.71
C PRO A 519 -16.77 9.67 2.73
N LEU A 520 -17.30 9.04 3.80
CA LEU A 520 -17.99 9.73 4.89
C LEU A 520 -16.99 10.22 5.93
N PHE A 521 -16.16 9.32 6.46
CA PHE A 521 -15.09 9.64 7.39
C PHE A 521 -13.96 8.61 7.29
N LYS A 522 -12.76 9.01 7.74
CA LYS A 522 -11.59 8.15 7.76
C LYS A 522 -10.99 8.06 9.14
N VAL A 523 -10.50 6.88 9.48
CA VAL A 523 -9.76 6.60 10.71
C VAL A 523 -8.34 6.20 10.33
N LEU A 524 -7.36 6.90 10.89
CA LEU A 524 -5.94 6.59 10.71
C LEU A 524 -5.44 5.87 11.95
N ILE A 525 -4.75 4.74 11.72
CA ILE A 525 -4.15 3.91 12.75
C ILE A 525 -2.65 3.80 12.46
N ASP A 526 -1.81 4.17 13.44
CA ASP A 526 -0.36 4.15 13.30
C ASP A 526 0.14 2.73 13.07
N ALA A 527 0.69 2.48 11.87
CA ALA A 527 1.14 1.16 11.49
C ALA A 527 2.44 0.73 12.18
N SER A 528 3.11 1.64 12.89
CA SER A 528 4.34 1.36 13.64
C SER A 528 4.11 1.06 15.12
N GLU A 529 2.88 1.25 15.59
CA GLU A 529 2.48 1.10 16.99
C GLU A 529 2.41 -0.37 17.44
N ILE A 530 2.35 -0.58 18.75
CA ILE A 530 2.11 -1.90 19.36
C ILE A 530 0.63 -2.15 19.64
N PRO A 531 0.16 -3.42 19.63
CA PRO A 531 -1.25 -3.78 19.88
C PRO A 531 -1.86 -3.26 21.20
N GLN A 532 -1.04 -2.93 22.19
CA GLN A 532 -1.48 -2.37 23.48
C GLN A 532 -1.45 -0.84 23.55
N GLY A 533 -1.11 -0.16 22.45
CA GLY A 533 -0.92 1.29 22.39
C GLY A 533 -2.18 2.09 22.03
N ASN A 534 -2.06 3.42 22.07
CA ASN A 534 -3.08 4.35 21.56
C ASN A 534 -2.90 4.55 20.05
N ALA A 535 -3.21 3.50 19.27
CA ALA A 535 -2.84 3.43 17.86
C ALA A 535 -3.64 4.35 16.93
N VAL A 536 -4.84 4.81 17.31
CA VAL A 536 -5.63 5.72 16.47
C VAL A 536 -5.01 7.12 16.49
N SER A 537 -4.41 7.49 15.37
CA SER A 537 -3.63 8.71 15.21
C SER A 537 -4.50 9.90 14.80
N ALA A 538 -5.53 9.69 13.98
CA ALA A 538 -6.46 10.73 13.55
C ALA A 538 -7.83 10.17 13.15
N ILE A 539 -8.85 11.01 13.24
CA ILE A 539 -10.20 10.78 12.69
C ILE A 539 -10.57 12.03 11.89
N LEU A 540 -11.00 11.85 10.65
CA LEU A 540 -11.36 12.95 9.75
C LEU A 540 -12.73 12.69 9.14
N ALA A 541 -13.68 13.61 9.33
CA ALA A 541 -14.89 13.64 8.53
C ALA A 541 -14.55 14.13 7.12
N TYR A 542 -14.95 13.39 6.10
CA TYR A 542 -14.84 13.79 4.68
C TYR A 542 -16.15 14.40 4.17
N ASP A 543 -17.26 14.00 4.78
CA ASP A 543 -18.60 14.56 4.57
C ASP A 543 -19.06 15.30 5.84
N ILE A 544 -19.55 16.55 5.68
CA ILE A 544 -19.93 17.41 6.82
C ILE A 544 -21.24 16.94 7.48
N PHE A 545 -22.15 16.32 6.71
CA PHE A 545 -23.48 15.98 7.21
C PHE A 545 -23.51 14.55 7.75
N MET A 546 -23.46 13.57 6.87
CA MET A 546 -23.47 12.15 7.23
C MET A 546 -22.18 11.75 7.96
N GLY A 547 -21.02 12.25 7.52
CA GLY A 547 -19.74 11.91 8.12
C GLY A 547 -19.66 12.33 9.60
N GLU A 548 -19.91 13.61 9.91
CA GLU A 548 -19.94 14.07 11.30
C GLU A 548 -21.14 13.52 12.08
N ALA A 549 -22.32 13.34 11.47
CA ALA A 549 -23.47 12.75 12.18
C ALA A 549 -23.19 11.33 12.68
N LEU A 550 -22.56 10.48 11.87
CA LEU A 550 -22.15 9.13 12.28
C LEU A 550 -21.10 9.19 13.41
N LEU A 551 -20.16 10.12 13.33
CA LEU A 551 -19.16 10.33 14.39
C LEU A 551 -19.81 10.85 15.68
N ASP A 552 -20.80 11.73 15.59
CA ASP A 552 -21.56 12.27 16.73
C ASP A 552 -22.39 11.20 17.44
N LEU A 553 -23.01 10.27 16.69
CA LEU A 553 -23.68 9.11 17.26
C LEU A 553 -22.71 8.30 18.15
N ILE A 554 -21.50 8.06 17.67
CA ILE A 554 -20.49 7.34 18.47
C ILE A 554 -19.92 8.20 19.60
N ARG A 555 -19.84 9.53 19.46
CA ARG A 555 -19.45 10.43 20.58
C ARG A 555 -20.41 10.28 21.77
N GLN A 556 -21.68 9.97 21.52
CA GLN A 556 -22.70 9.75 22.55
C GLN A 556 -22.66 8.33 23.16
N SER A 557 -21.78 7.44 22.67
CA SER A 557 -21.64 6.06 23.16
C SER A 557 -21.03 5.98 24.56
N ALA A 558 -20.79 4.74 25.04
CA ALA A 558 -20.10 4.45 26.28
C ALA A 558 -18.78 5.23 26.48
N ASP A 559 -18.46 5.53 27.74
CA ASP A 559 -17.20 6.14 28.14
C ASP A 559 -16.01 5.25 27.74
N PRO A 560 -14.98 5.78 27.06
CA PRO A 560 -13.79 5.02 26.70
C PRO A 560 -13.16 4.26 27.88
N ASP A 561 -13.23 4.78 29.10
CA ASP A 561 -12.60 4.16 30.27
C ASP A 561 -13.41 2.97 30.85
N VAL A 562 -14.64 2.78 30.38
CA VAL A 562 -15.51 1.65 30.74
C VAL A 562 -15.42 0.52 29.71
N VAL A 563 -14.91 0.80 28.51
CA VAL A 563 -14.71 -0.23 27.47
C VAL A 563 -13.56 -1.14 27.90
N GLU A 564 -13.84 -2.43 28.01
CA GLU A 564 -12.84 -3.44 28.36
C GLU A 564 -11.67 -3.38 27.38
N VAL A 565 -10.45 -3.26 27.92
CA VAL A 565 -9.23 -3.23 27.11
C VAL A 565 -9.01 -4.60 26.49
N ASN A 566 -9.56 -4.79 25.30
CA ASN A 566 -9.36 -6.01 24.54
C ASN A 566 -8.08 -5.90 23.73
N SER A 567 -7.22 -6.91 23.82
CA SER A 567 -5.96 -6.98 23.07
C SER A 567 -6.15 -7.19 21.57
N GLY A 568 -7.38 -7.41 21.07
CA GLY A 568 -7.69 -7.73 19.67
C GLY A 568 -8.11 -6.56 18.77
N HIS A 569 -8.35 -5.36 19.29
CA HIS A 569 -8.80 -4.19 18.50
C HIS A 569 -8.48 -2.85 19.18
N PHE A 570 -8.60 -1.73 18.45
CA PHE A 570 -8.33 -0.37 18.92
C PHE A 570 -9.58 0.49 19.14
N TYR A 571 -10.75 -0.12 19.35
CA TYR A 571 -11.99 0.63 19.54
C TYR A 571 -11.95 1.63 20.71
N GLN A 572 -11.31 1.27 21.83
CA GLN A 572 -11.11 2.22 22.93
C GLN A 572 -10.24 3.41 22.52
N SER A 573 -9.14 3.18 21.78
CA SER A 573 -8.27 4.23 21.25
C SER A 573 -9.02 5.14 20.28
N PHE A 574 -9.89 4.56 19.44
CA PHE A 574 -10.81 5.30 18.58
C PHE A 574 -11.74 6.22 19.40
N LEU A 575 -12.41 5.69 20.43
CA LEU A 575 -13.30 6.50 21.28
C LEU A 575 -12.55 7.61 22.02
N ARG A 576 -11.36 7.33 22.58
CA ARG A 576 -10.53 8.34 23.24
C ARG A 576 -10.13 9.46 22.29
N ARG A 577 -9.77 9.12 21.05
CA ARG A 577 -9.45 10.12 20.03
C ARG A 577 -10.68 10.93 19.62
N LEU A 578 -11.82 10.26 19.45
CA LEU A 578 -13.06 10.88 19.02
C LEU A 578 -13.66 11.84 20.06
N LYS A 579 -13.49 11.51 21.34
CA LYS A 579 -13.97 12.28 22.50
C LYS A 579 -12.87 13.10 23.17
N ALA A 580 -11.69 13.22 22.57
CA ALA A 580 -10.61 14.01 23.15
C ALA A 580 -11.09 15.44 23.36
N ASP A 581 -11.09 15.90 24.62
CA ASP A 581 -11.53 17.23 24.96
C ASP A 581 -10.66 18.26 24.23
N GLU A 582 -11.30 19.10 23.40
CA GLU A 582 -10.63 20.26 22.80
C GLU A 582 -10.20 21.28 23.87
N SER A 583 -10.67 21.17 25.12
CA SER A 583 -10.36 22.09 26.21
C SER A 583 -8.96 21.86 26.78
N SER A 584 -7.94 22.26 26.01
CA SER A 584 -6.57 22.41 26.51
C SER A 584 -6.28 23.88 26.83
N ARG A 585 -5.30 24.13 27.70
CA ARG A 585 -4.76 25.48 27.92
C ARG A 585 -4.37 26.13 26.59
N THR A 586 -3.75 25.37 25.70
CA THR A 586 -3.36 25.83 24.36
C THR A 586 -4.56 26.28 23.55
N THR A 587 -5.64 25.49 23.48
CA THR A 587 -6.86 25.84 22.74
C THR A 587 -7.52 27.10 23.31
N TYR A 588 -7.57 27.22 24.64
CA TYR A 588 -8.06 28.44 25.29
C TYR A 588 -7.22 29.66 24.88
N LEU A 589 -5.89 29.55 24.92
CA LEU A 589 -5.00 30.64 24.55
C LEU A 589 -5.06 30.98 23.05
N ASP A 590 -5.21 30.00 22.17
CA ASP A 590 -5.37 30.18 20.73
C ASP A 590 -6.68 30.95 20.43
N LYS A 591 -7.79 30.57 21.07
CA LYS A 591 -9.08 31.29 20.95
C LYS A 591 -9.03 32.69 21.57
N THR A 592 -8.38 32.84 22.74
CA THR A 592 -8.41 34.09 23.51
C THR A 592 -7.41 35.13 23.01
N TYR A 593 -6.19 34.71 22.65
CA TYR A 593 -5.07 35.61 22.30
C TYR A 593 -4.48 35.35 20.90
N GLY A 594 -5.07 34.43 20.13
CA GLY A 594 -4.59 34.06 18.79
C GLY A 594 -3.56 32.94 18.82
N SER A 595 -3.54 32.11 17.78
CA SER A 595 -2.54 31.05 17.61
C SER A 595 -1.13 31.63 17.45
N PRO A 596 -0.06 31.01 17.98
CA PRO A 596 1.27 31.61 17.99
C PRO A 596 1.79 31.98 16.59
N ARG A 597 2.52 33.10 16.51
CA ARG A 597 3.22 33.57 15.31
C ARG A 597 4.71 33.66 15.58
N ALA A 598 5.52 33.30 14.58
CA ALA A 598 6.94 33.61 14.60
C ALA A 598 7.13 35.08 14.16
N PRO A 599 8.17 35.78 14.66
CA PRO A 599 8.41 37.17 14.27
C PRO A 599 8.72 37.27 12.77
N LYS A 600 7.90 38.03 12.03
CA LYS A 600 7.94 38.11 10.56
C LYS A 600 9.27 38.55 9.96
N ASN A 601 10.01 39.45 10.61
CA ASN A 601 11.38 39.81 10.22
C ASN A 601 12.15 40.36 11.43
N LEU A 602 13.48 40.43 11.30
CA LEU A 602 14.41 40.84 12.36
C LEU A 602 15.27 42.01 11.88
N ARG A 603 15.69 42.89 12.79
CA ARG A 603 16.58 44.02 12.51
C ARG A 603 17.99 43.73 13.02
N ALA A 604 19.00 44.28 12.34
CA ALA A 604 20.39 44.14 12.78
C ALA A 604 20.64 44.70 14.20
N SER A 605 19.89 45.73 14.61
CA SER A 605 19.93 46.32 15.96
C SER A 605 19.49 45.37 17.07
N GLU A 606 18.80 44.27 16.73
CA GLU A 606 18.29 43.27 17.67
C GLU A 606 19.34 42.19 18.00
N PHE A 607 20.50 42.20 17.33
CA PHE A 607 21.55 41.18 17.50
C PHE A 607 22.86 41.75 18.04
N GLU A 608 23.50 40.96 18.89
CA GLU A 608 24.90 41.17 19.32
C GLU A 608 25.58 39.80 19.43
N GLY A 609 26.73 39.63 18.76
CA GLY A 609 27.44 38.34 18.73
C GLY A 609 26.65 37.17 18.12
N GLY A 610 25.67 37.45 17.25
CA GLY A 610 24.81 36.43 16.63
C GLY A 610 23.62 35.98 17.48
N ASN A 611 23.48 36.50 18.71
CA ASN A 611 22.34 36.23 19.58
C ASN A 611 21.39 37.43 19.63
N ILE A 612 20.10 37.16 19.84
CA ILE A 612 19.13 38.22 20.10
C ILE A 612 19.37 38.78 21.50
N VAL A 613 19.52 40.09 21.57
CA VAL A 613 19.70 40.80 22.84
C VAL A 613 18.33 41.01 23.47
N LEU A 614 18.14 40.44 24.66
CA LEU A 614 16.91 40.65 25.43
C LEU A 614 16.85 42.10 25.93
N ASN A 615 15.66 42.69 25.92
CA ASN A 615 15.43 44.02 26.46
C ASN A 615 15.74 44.01 27.98
N SER A 616 16.60 44.91 28.44
CA SER A 616 17.02 44.97 29.84
C SER A 616 15.89 45.37 30.80
N THR A 617 14.81 45.94 30.27
CA THR A 617 13.59 46.31 31.03
C THR A 617 12.48 45.26 30.88
N LEU A 618 12.77 44.08 30.32
CA LEU A 618 11.77 43.03 30.14
C LEU A 618 11.25 42.53 31.49
N GLU A 619 9.96 42.72 31.71
CA GLU A 619 9.20 42.12 32.80
C GLU A 619 8.30 41.01 32.25
N THR A 620 8.36 39.82 32.87
CA THR A 620 7.51 38.67 32.55
C THR A 620 6.55 38.41 33.69
N LEU A 621 5.26 38.62 33.43
CA LEU A 621 4.21 38.47 34.43
C LEU A 621 3.45 37.16 34.16
N TYR A 622 3.68 36.18 35.05
CA TYR A 622 2.95 34.90 35.08
C TYR A 622 1.56 35.05 35.71
N GLU A 623 1.44 35.95 36.69
CA GLU A 623 0.22 36.28 37.43
C GLU A 623 0.23 37.75 37.93
N PRO A 624 -0.91 38.32 38.35
CA PRO A 624 -0.95 39.66 38.94
C PRO A 624 -0.12 39.73 40.23
N ASN A 625 0.83 40.66 40.30
CA ASN A 625 1.73 40.82 41.45
C ASN A 625 1.42 42.06 42.32
N GLY A 626 0.41 42.85 41.95
CA GLY A 626 -0.02 44.05 42.68
C GLY A 626 0.82 45.31 42.45
N ILE A 627 1.85 45.25 41.60
CA ILE A 627 2.69 46.41 41.26
C ILE A 627 2.02 47.22 40.14
N LYS A 628 1.97 48.55 40.27
CA LYS A 628 1.38 49.41 39.25
C LYS A 628 2.27 49.44 38.00
N LEU A 629 1.65 49.50 36.82
CA LEU A 629 2.39 49.53 35.54
C LEU A 629 3.40 50.68 35.47
N LEU A 630 3.01 51.88 35.91
CA LEU A 630 3.87 53.07 35.90
C LEU A 630 5.02 52.99 36.91
N ASP A 631 4.84 52.25 38.01
CA ASP A 631 5.90 52.02 39.00
C ASP A 631 6.92 51.00 38.48
N MET A 632 6.48 49.99 37.72
CA MET A 632 7.38 49.03 37.06
C MET A 632 8.20 49.67 35.95
N PHE A 633 7.68 50.70 35.28
CA PHE A 633 8.36 51.37 34.17
C PHE A 633 8.52 52.90 34.41
N PRO A 634 9.43 53.33 35.32
CA PRO A 634 9.59 54.74 35.67
C PRO A 634 9.98 55.65 34.50
N THR A 635 10.76 55.14 33.53
CA THR A 635 11.18 55.89 32.33
C THR A 635 10.01 56.12 31.35
N PHE A 636 9.06 55.19 31.30
CA PHE A 636 7.81 55.39 30.58
C PHE A 636 6.88 56.34 31.35
N ALA A 637 6.81 56.23 32.68
CA ALA A 637 6.05 57.14 33.51
C ALA A 637 6.55 58.59 33.39
N SER A 638 7.87 58.80 33.35
CA SER A 638 8.50 60.13 33.41
C SER A 638 8.41 60.96 32.12
N GLY A 639 8.22 60.34 30.95
CA GLY A 639 8.40 61.08 29.69
C GLY A 639 9.42 60.48 28.75
N GLU A 640 10.43 59.83 29.31
CA GLU A 640 11.68 59.51 28.61
C GLU A 640 11.49 58.49 27.48
N VAL A 641 10.61 57.50 27.70
CA VAL A 641 10.24 56.52 26.67
C VAL A 641 8.84 56.80 26.14
N GLY A 642 8.69 56.80 24.81
CA GLY A 642 7.43 57.12 24.13
C GLY A 642 6.34 56.06 24.31
N ASN A 643 6.72 54.79 24.39
CA ASN A 643 5.79 53.67 24.46
C ASN A 643 6.42 52.42 25.10
N LEU A 644 5.57 51.58 25.69
CA LEU A 644 5.93 50.21 26.05
C LEU A 644 5.58 49.27 24.89
N ILE A 645 6.34 48.20 24.73
CA ILE A 645 6.01 47.06 23.87
C ILE A 645 5.54 45.89 24.74
N TRP A 646 4.52 45.18 24.28
CA TRP A 646 4.01 44.01 24.97
C TRP A 646 3.74 42.85 24.03
N ALA A 647 3.78 41.63 24.57
CA ALA A 647 3.40 40.41 23.87
C ALA A 647 2.83 39.37 24.84
N VAL A 648 1.91 38.54 24.38
CA VAL A 648 1.50 37.33 25.11
C VAL A 648 2.40 36.17 24.66
N SER A 649 3.08 35.51 25.59
CA SER A 649 4.00 34.40 25.29
C SER A 649 3.26 33.16 24.74
N LEU A 650 4.00 32.18 24.23
CA LEU A 650 3.45 30.87 23.81
C LEU A 650 2.61 30.22 24.92
N ASP A 651 3.16 30.22 26.14
CA ASP A 651 2.53 29.69 27.35
C ASP A 651 1.44 30.62 27.89
N GLY A 652 1.29 31.79 27.29
CA GLY A 652 0.27 32.75 27.64
C GLY A 652 0.67 33.63 28.81
N ASP A 653 1.94 33.92 29.04
CA ASP A 653 2.42 34.91 30.03
C ASP A 653 2.43 36.32 29.42
N LEU A 654 2.37 37.36 30.25
CA LEU A 654 2.37 38.73 29.78
C LEU A 654 3.80 39.31 29.81
N LEU A 655 4.35 39.61 28.63
CA LEU A 655 5.67 40.20 28.46
C LEU A 655 5.52 41.70 28.20
N ILE A 656 6.23 42.54 28.96
CA ILE A 656 6.19 44.01 28.82
C ILE A 656 7.61 44.56 28.94
N ALA A 657 7.97 45.53 28.10
CA ALA A 657 9.22 46.27 28.23
C ALA A 657 9.08 47.70 27.69
N ALA A 658 9.98 48.59 28.11
CA ALA A 658 10.11 49.92 27.52
C ALA A 658 10.77 49.82 26.14
N GLU A 659 10.21 50.47 25.11
CA GLU A 659 10.86 50.51 23.80
C GLU A 659 12.05 51.48 23.83
N HIS A 660 13.26 50.94 23.82
CA HIS A 660 14.52 51.69 23.81
C HIS A 660 15.49 51.06 22.81
N ASP A 661 16.45 51.84 22.29
CA ASP A 661 17.51 51.40 21.36
C ASP A 661 17.06 50.81 20.00
N GLY A 662 15.82 51.06 19.57
CA GLY A 662 15.31 50.57 18.28
C GLY A 662 15.17 49.04 18.18
N ARG A 663 15.11 48.37 19.34
CA ARG A 663 14.89 46.92 19.50
C ARG A 663 13.39 46.68 19.70
N GLY A 664 12.78 45.89 18.79
CA GLY A 664 11.34 45.66 18.78
C GLY A 664 10.89 44.42 19.54
N HIS A 665 9.68 43.92 19.25
CA HIS A 665 9.12 42.73 19.91
C HIS A 665 10.02 41.47 20.00
N PRO A 666 10.94 41.17 19.04
CA PRO A 666 11.85 40.03 19.19
C PRO A 666 12.75 40.10 20.44
N SER A 667 13.07 41.30 20.95
CA SER A 667 13.89 41.46 22.16
C SER A 667 13.13 41.16 23.46
N ILE A 668 11.80 41.08 23.43
CA ILE A 668 11.00 40.70 24.61
C ILE A 668 10.58 39.22 24.58
N THR A 669 10.49 38.61 23.40
CA THR A 669 10.15 37.19 23.23
C THR A 669 11.37 36.28 23.14
N GLY A 670 12.56 36.84 22.86
CA GLY A 670 13.77 36.08 22.61
C GLY A 670 13.68 35.21 21.34
N PHE A 671 13.07 35.75 20.27
CA PHE A 671 12.78 35.06 19.00
C PHE A 671 11.80 33.88 19.09
N LYS A 672 11.17 33.67 20.24
CA LYS A 672 10.17 32.61 20.37
C LYS A 672 8.87 33.01 19.67
N PRO A 673 8.07 32.02 19.24
CA PRO A 673 6.69 32.27 18.85
C PRO A 673 5.94 32.96 20.00
N ALA A 674 5.15 33.96 19.66
CA ALA A 674 4.29 34.67 20.59
C ALA A 674 2.92 34.86 19.97
N ARG A 675 1.93 35.13 20.81
CA ARG A 675 0.54 35.36 20.41
C ARG A 675 0.37 36.84 20.09
N ILE A 676 -0.83 37.40 20.31
CA ILE A 676 -1.04 38.83 20.08
C ILE A 676 -0.06 39.71 20.88
N ALA A 677 0.36 40.79 20.24
CA ALA A 677 1.37 41.73 20.71
C ALA A 677 1.05 43.14 20.20
N GLY A 678 1.60 44.15 20.85
CA GLY A 678 1.36 45.53 20.47
C GLY A 678 2.13 46.51 21.33
N GLU A 679 1.59 47.71 21.45
CA GLU A 679 2.20 48.80 22.21
C GLU A 679 1.22 49.38 23.24
N ILE A 680 1.79 50.01 24.27
CA ILE A 680 1.07 50.88 25.20
C ILE A 680 1.66 52.29 25.10
N ARG A 681 0.80 53.28 24.93
CA ARG A 681 1.17 54.68 24.75
C ARG A 681 0.46 55.57 25.77
N ARG A 682 1.05 56.73 26.03
CA ARG A 682 0.38 57.77 26.82
C ARG A 682 -0.60 58.55 25.93
N PRO A 683 -1.77 58.93 26.46
CA PRO A 683 -2.73 59.73 25.72
C PRO A 683 -2.22 61.17 25.55
N THR A 684 -2.72 61.89 24.56
CA THR A 684 -2.46 63.32 24.37
C THR A 684 -3.30 64.18 25.32
N GLU A 685 -4.50 63.68 25.68
CA GLU A 685 -5.41 64.25 26.68
C GLU A 685 -6.08 63.09 27.46
N GLY A 686 -6.17 63.19 28.80
CA GLY A 686 -6.76 62.17 29.69
C GLY A 686 -5.75 61.36 30.51
N GLU A 687 -6.24 60.52 31.43
CA GLU A 687 -5.42 59.69 32.33
C GLU A 687 -5.35 58.20 31.89
N SER A 688 -6.19 57.79 30.93
CA SER A 688 -6.24 56.42 30.41
C SER A 688 -5.06 56.11 29.48
N LEU A 689 -4.33 55.02 29.71
CA LEU A 689 -3.28 54.57 28.80
C LEU A 689 -3.89 53.96 27.53
N LEU A 690 -3.25 54.22 26.39
CA LEU A 690 -3.69 53.72 25.09
C LEU A 690 -3.04 52.36 24.80
N ILE A 691 -3.82 51.31 24.57
CA ILE A 691 -3.33 49.98 24.18
C ILE A 691 -3.74 49.65 22.74
N ASN A 692 -2.82 49.09 21.95
CA ASN A 692 -3.04 48.74 20.54
C ASN A 692 -2.42 47.37 20.18
N VAL A 693 -2.58 46.95 18.92
CA VAL A 693 -2.02 45.72 18.33
C VAL A 693 -0.91 46.00 17.32
N GLU A 694 -0.19 47.11 17.47
CA GLU A 694 0.86 47.52 16.54
C GLU A 694 2.14 46.69 16.73
N SER A 695 2.07 45.42 16.34
CA SER A 695 3.24 44.59 16.14
C SER A 695 3.33 44.15 14.69
N GLY A 696 4.26 44.77 13.95
CA GLY A 696 4.63 44.32 12.61
C GLY A 696 5.27 42.92 12.56
N ARG A 697 5.50 42.32 13.72
CA ARG A 697 6.19 41.05 13.92
C ARG A 697 5.23 39.90 14.17
N TYR A 698 4.24 40.12 15.04
CA TYR A 698 3.41 39.07 15.60
C TYR A 698 1.90 39.25 15.37
N SER A 699 1.43 40.44 15.00
CA SER A 699 -0.01 40.74 15.06
C SER A 699 -0.63 41.27 13.76
N ARG A 700 0.15 41.39 12.68
CA ARG A 700 -0.36 41.90 11.39
C ARG A 700 -1.26 40.94 10.62
N ASP A 701 -1.09 39.65 10.82
CA ASP A 701 -1.71 38.60 10.00
C ASP A 701 -2.90 37.90 10.66
N TYR A 702 -3.30 38.33 11.86
CA TYR A 702 -4.60 37.93 12.43
C TYR A 702 -5.74 38.66 11.71
N VAL A 703 -6.85 37.95 11.50
CA VAL A 703 -8.07 38.53 10.91
C VAL A 703 -8.91 39.21 12.00
N ASN A 704 -9.01 38.62 13.19
CA ASN A 704 -9.80 39.09 14.33
C ASN A 704 -8.99 39.92 15.35
N ARG A 705 -8.10 40.80 14.88
CA ARG A 705 -7.17 41.59 15.72
C ARG A 705 -7.84 42.37 16.86
N ILE A 706 -9.02 42.93 16.59
CA ILE A 706 -9.76 43.77 17.56
C ILE A 706 -10.28 42.91 18.71
N GLU A 707 -10.87 41.75 18.43
CA GLU A 707 -11.38 40.83 19.44
C GLU A 707 -10.24 40.33 20.36
N LEU A 708 -9.12 39.93 19.75
CA LEU A 708 -7.94 39.49 20.51
C LEU A 708 -7.35 40.63 21.36
N LEU A 709 -7.39 41.88 20.88
CA LEU A 709 -6.99 43.06 21.65
C LEU A 709 -7.91 43.32 22.83
N GLU A 710 -9.23 43.18 22.66
CA GLU A 710 -10.18 43.33 23.76
C GLU A 710 -9.91 42.30 24.87
N ASN A 711 -9.58 41.06 24.50
CA ASN A 711 -9.19 40.03 25.45
C ASN A 711 -7.87 40.37 26.14
N ALA A 712 -6.87 40.87 25.41
CA ALA A 712 -5.62 41.34 25.98
C ALA A 712 -5.84 42.51 26.95
N LYS A 713 -6.66 43.51 26.58
CA LYS A 713 -7.03 44.65 27.44
C LYS A 713 -7.64 44.19 28.76
N LYS A 714 -8.63 43.30 28.72
CA LYS A 714 -9.23 42.72 29.94
C LYS A 714 -8.18 42.04 30.82
N ARG A 715 -7.16 41.44 30.22
CA ARG A 715 -6.04 40.85 30.96
C ARG A 715 -5.15 41.92 31.61
N PHE A 716 -4.81 42.99 30.89
CA PHE A 716 -4.07 44.12 31.45
C PHE A 716 -4.81 44.77 32.62
N GLU A 717 -6.12 44.99 32.51
CA GLU A 717 -6.95 45.51 33.60
C GLU A 717 -6.97 44.59 34.83
N ARG A 718 -6.87 43.26 34.64
CA ARG A 718 -6.73 42.31 35.76
C ARG A 718 -5.35 42.37 36.43
N TYR A 719 -4.30 42.58 35.64
CA TYR A 719 -2.93 42.64 36.16
C TYR A 719 -2.65 44.00 36.81
N PHE A 720 -3.29 45.06 36.32
CA PHE A 720 -3.14 46.44 36.77
C PHE A 720 -4.50 47.08 37.06
N PRO A 721 -5.20 46.69 38.14
CA PRO A 721 -6.57 47.12 38.42
C PRO A 721 -6.73 48.62 38.69
N GLU A 722 -5.64 49.31 39.04
CA GLU A 722 -5.63 50.77 39.23
C GLU A 722 -5.40 51.55 37.93
N GLN A 723 -5.07 50.88 36.83
CA GLN A 723 -4.77 51.51 35.56
C GLN A 723 -5.94 51.33 34.59
N THR A 724 -6.44 52.45 34.05
CA THR A 724 -7.44 52.43 32.98
C THR A 724 -6.73 52.35 31.63
N PHE A 725 -7.25 51.48 30.75
CA PHE A 725 -6.77 51.31 29.38
C PHE A 725 -7.88 51.65 28.37
N GLU A 726 -7.52 52.30 27.26
CA GLU A 726 -8.40 52.58 26.13
C GLU A 726 -7.81 51.98 24.85
N ILE A 727 -8.65 51.37 24.02
CA ILE A 727 -8.20 50.79 22.76
C ILE A 727 -7.91 51.91 21.77
N GLN A 728 -6.67 51.97 21.31
CA GLN A 728 -6.29 52.87 20.23
C GLN A 728 -6.44 52.14 18.89
N ILE A 729 -7.48 52.48 18.14
CA ILE A 729 -7.68 52.03 16.77
C ILE A 729 -6.84 52.94 15.87
N ILE A 730 -5.73 52.41 15.34
CA ILE A 730 -4.93 53.12 14.35
C ILE A 730 -5.44 52.68 12.96
N GLU A 731 -6.19 53.56 12.30
CA GLU A 731 -6.59 53.34 10.91
C GLU A 731 -5.36 53.45 9.99
N GLY A 732 -4.85 52.30 9.56
CA GLY A 732 -4.03 52.07 8.36
C GLY A 732 -2.80 52.96 8.12
N ARG A 733 -1.60 52.40 8.33
CA ARG A 733 -0.39 52.73 7.56
C ARG A 733 0.01 51.58 6.65
#